data_AF-A0A5C3EPQ7-F1
#
_entry.id   AF-A0A5C3EPQ7-F1
#
_cell.length_a   1.000
_cell.length_b   1.000
_cell.length_c   1.000
_cell.angle_alpha   90.00
_cell.angle_beta   90.00
_cell.angle_gamma   90.00
#
_symmetry.space_group_name_H-M   'P 1'
#
loop_
_entity.id
_entity.type
_entity.pdbx_description
1 polymer ?
#
loop_
_entity_poly.entity_id
_entity_poly.type
_entity_poly.pdbx_seq_one_letter_code
_entity_poly.pdbx_strand_id
1 'polypeptide(L)'
;MQPSSAVAWLRRVCLEDYGYTFALPALTIASVVLSQLVIRRISFTEIDFQTYVGQAALFLDGERDYAKLDPEGGSGPCVYPAVHLYVYSFFHWLTDGGKNILPAQNVFAALATATNLIVALLYRQAGMPPIAVLPLILSKRMHSIFLLRMFNDPISILLVYLALYAAVDARWKVSALLFSVGLGIKMNVLLFLPGIAAAAFVYTGLTGAVSYISIIALVQAAISLPFTMHDAHKYFTNAFDFSRIFLYVWTVNWRFIPEETFLSQHFAKGLLGLHLLLIALFGLFRWTAIGTNGPKWIFQNLSTKPTALSRSSKIAILCCTFTSNVVGILCSRSLHYQFYSWYFHQVPLLLWFSKLPVAVKLMLPMALEWCWNVFPSTETSSTVLLACHVLLVLGCFTLPSLVTNKGPIDSTAREEEEDEVDNLLSTDDQRLSRKQAFNADAETASFSDSEETSARREEALQRLAEARQVKAVKEAKLREAFQRRIATRRRVLALLGHISLLLRPLLVVLGIALIFVVPHPQSPVSKGTYVDENALQPGQARVYWDYFDVTYADMLSEKVAFLSGASSAERADFVYSELQSYGLQANRQPYQHDISLQGKDSALAGINVYARSATPRIDGREALILTASWRSRWQGHDDPFAPADNATETSTIDARGRINVRGVASVLALARYLSTQAHLSKDLIFVVSDGHLEGIHAWSSAYFGSVPDGLKVDPVSAGGSQVWNAISIDYPADSFSALEVQYEGFDGQLPNMDVINTVVRIADSVAGGMPVRFGANPARSLVKEPLRNLARKWGVRLRSDVEYELGNYEAGVRSALRQVGFGVSGQSSGPHGFFQRHHIDAITLYAVPAAGPYGFFHMGRLIESFVRSMSNLLERLHHSQFFYLLLNPRRFVPIGTAILIPLFLSISLTISGLAMWFAEEKVSKQKREAVLSSLGPAGTGESDVQPETPTLGWYRDQVVKKYLALSGGEEKVEQKLVEHADALRESMRPIGATLACVISTILVGVAALYNCEVLFLETGGTHTKRAYDVVLYRTVFIVFPIVGAGILRSRCTRNHARRIGSLLLAFAYLQAGMLVAILSVLNFALATLLALLAYAALRIGVKTPSLSSLQPIPFSWLGSLRGPSIVLFHPVVATWIIGLKVHLDIETLMTHWRLFKSATVPIVCVAYLPIILQAQVGVILRG
;
A
#
# COMPACT_ATOMS: atom_id res chain seq x y z
N MET A 1 9.51 -12.45 -27.66
CA MET A 1 10.52 -11.44 -27.37
C MET A 1 11.80 -12.18 -26.98
N GLN A 2 12.88 -12.14 -27.78
CA GLN A 2 14.21 -12.45 -27.22
C GLN A 2 14.26 -11.47 -26.07
N PRO A 3 14.20 -11.98 -24.83
CA PRO A 3 13.97 -11.07 -23.73
C PRO A 3 15.09 -10.02 -23.86
N SER A 4 14.79 -8.71 -23.70
CA SER A 4 15.86 -7.69 -23.80
C SER A 4 17.07 -8.18 -23.01
N SER A 5 18.32 -7.82 -23.34
CA SER A 5 19.48 -8.34 -22.59
C SER A 5 19.22 -8.31 -21.07
N ALA A 6 18.52 -7.27 -20.59
CA ALA A 6 17.90 -7.17 -19.28
C ALA A 6 16.80 -8.22 -18.95
N VAL A 7 15.73 -8.42 -19.73
CA VAL A 7 14.71 -9.47 -19.45
C VAL A 7 15.29 -10.89 -19.60
N ALA A 8 16.35 -11.09 -20.39
CA ALA A 8 16.96 -12.41 -20.62
C ALA A 8 17.84 -12.73 -19.45
N TRP A 9 18.65 -11.74 -19.07
CA TRP A 9 19.39 -11.74 -17.83
C TRP A 9 18.43 -11.92 -16.64
N LEU A 10 17.33 -11.16 -16.52
CA LEU A 10 16.33 -11.32 -15.47
C LEU A 10 15.69 -12.71 -15.49
N ARG A 11 15.38 -13.28 -16.65
CA ARG A 11 14.85 -14.66 -16.73
C ARG A 11 15.88 -15.66 -16.23
N ARG A 12 17.14 -15.55 -16.66
CA ARG A 12 18.24 -16.41 -16.19
C ARG A 12 18.49 -16.23 -14.70
N VAL A 13 18.39 -14.99 -14.19
CA VAL A 13 18.61 -14.65 -12.78
C VAL A 13 17.44 -15.05 -11.89
N CYS A 14 16.20 -14.99 -12.37
CA CYS A 14 15.02 -15.30 -11.56
C CYS A 14 14.58 -16.76 -11.64
N LEU A 15 14.82 -17.46 -12.76
CA LEU A 15 14.23 -18.78 -13.02
C LEU A 15 15.24 -19.92 -13.24
N GLU A 16 16.49 -19.63 -13.60
CA GLU A 16 17.51 -20.67 -13.85
C GLU A 16 18.46 -20.80 -12.67
N ASP A 17 19.14 -21.95 -12.54
CA ASP A 17 20.08 -22.21 -11.44
C ASP A 17 21.20 -21.16 -11.35
N TYR A 18 21.63 -20.62 -12.51
CA TYR A 18 22.58 -19.51 -12.61
C TYR A 18 22.19 -18.33 -11.70
N GLY A 19 20.89 -18.05 -11.57
CA GLY A 19 20.39 -16.98 -10.73
C GLY A 19 20.67 -17.12 -9.23
N TYR A 20 20.89 -18.34 -8.71
CA TYR A 20 21.28 -18.51 -7.31
C TYR A 20 22.64 -17.88 -6.99
N THR A 21 23.52 -17.69 -7.98
CA THR A 21 24.78 -16.96 -7.79
C THR A 21 24.56 -15.51 -7.37
N PHE A 22 23.45 -14.89 -7.76
CA PHE A 22 23.04 -13.54 -7.34
C PHE A 22 22.03 -13.58 -6.19
N ALA A 23 21.08 -14.52 -6.23
CA ALA A 23 20.02 -14.59 -5.25
C ALA A 23 20.52 -14.94 -3.85
N LEU A 24 21.55 -15.79 -3.70
CA LEU A 24 22.10 -16.13 -2.38
C LEU A 24 22.82 -14.93 -1.74
N PRO A 25 23.77 -14.23 -2.40
CA PRO A 25 24.34 -12.99 -1.84
C PRO A 25 23.29 -11.91 -1.60
N ALA A 26 22.34 -11.72 -2.53
CA ALA A 26 21.28 -10.73 -2.37
C ALA A 26 20.34 -11.05 -1.19
N LEU A 27 19.98 -12.32 -1.00
CA LEU A 27 19.22 -12.78 0.16
C LEU A 27 19.97 -12.48 1.46
N THR A 28 21.27 -12.79 1.52
CA THR A 28 22.10 -12.53 2.70
C THR A 28 22.15 -11.03 3.01
N ILE A 29 22.46 -10.19 2.02
CA ILE A 29 22.51 -8.73 2.20
C ILE A 29 21.14 -8.20 2.62
N ALA A 30 20.07 -8.57 1.94
CA ALA A 30 18.72 -8.11 2.24
C ALA A 30 18.27 -8.56 3.64
N SER A 31 18.53 -9.81 4.02
CA SER A 31 18.23 -10.37 5.35
C SER A 31 18.99 -9.62 6.45
N VAL A 32 20.29 -9.35 6.25
CA VAL A 32 21.10 -8.60 7.22
C VAL A 32 20.63 -7.15 7.35
N VAL A 33 20.44 -6.44 6.23
CA VAL A 33 19.98 -5.05 6.23
C VAL A 33 18.60 -4.93 6.86
N LEU A 34 17.66 -5.79 6.49
CA LEU A 34 16.31 -5.78 7.04
C LEU A 34 16.30 -6.12 8.53
N SER A 35 17.10 -7.11 8.96
CA SER A 35 17.22 -7.47 10.37
C SER A 35 17.79 -6.31 11.20
N GLN A 36 18.83 -5.63 10.70
CA GLN A 36 19.41 -4.47 11.37
C GLN A 36 18.46 -3.26 11.40
N LEU A 37 17.69 -3.06 10.32
CA LEU A 37 16.66 -2.02 10.28
C LEU A 37 15.57 -2.28 11.33
N VAL A 38 15.11 -3.53 11.44
CA VAL A 38 14.11 -3.94 12.45
C VAL A 38 14.64 -3.73 13.86
N ILE A 39 15.85 -4.21 14.16
CA ILE A 39 16.47 -4.07 15.49
C ILE A 39 16.60 -2.59 15.89
N ARG A 40 16.93 -1.70 14.95
CA ARG A 40 17.11 -0.26 15.24
C ARG A 40 15.80 0.53 15.30
N ARG A 41 14.74 0.06 14.63
CA ARG A 41 13.49 0.83 14.46
C ARG A 41 12.35 0.33 15.33
N ILE A 42 12.41 -0.90 15.82
CA ILE A 42 11.32 -1.54 16.58
C ILE A 42 11.87 -1.99 17.92
N SER A 43 11.18 -1.63 19.00
CA SER A 43 11.53 -2.04 20.35
C SER A 43 11.42 -3.56 20.51
N PHE A 44 12.33 -4.12 21.29
CA PHE A 44 12.29 -5.53 21.67
C PHE A 44 11.06 -5.82 22.54
N THR A 45 10.40 -6.96 22.31
CA THR A 45 9.18 -7.37 23.03
C THR A 45 9.43 -8.65 23.78
N GLU A 46 9.66 -8.53 25.08
CA GLU A 46 9.94 -9.67 25.95
C GLU A 46 8.71 -10.57 26.10
N ILE A 47 8.91 -11.89 26.00
CA ILE A 47 7.89 -12.90 26.30
C ILE A 47 8.52 -14.03 27.11
N ASP A 48 9.50 -14.74 26.55
CA ASP A 48 10.09 -15.91 27.20
C ASP A 48 11.63 -15.90 27.25
N PHE A 49 12.30 -14.94 26.61
CA PHE A 49 13.76 -14.94 26.50
C PHE A 49 14.44 -14.78 27.87
N GLN A 50 13.96 -13.87 28.72
CA GLN A 50 14.46 -13.70 30.08
C GLN A 50 14.18 -14.93 30.94
N THR A 51 13.03 -15.58 30.75
CA THR A 51 12.72 -16.86 31.41
C THR A 51 13.71 -17.95 30.98
N TYR A 52 14.08 -18.03 29.71
CA TYR A 52 15.08 -18.99 29.23
C TYR A 52 16.47 -18.74 29.81
N VAL A 53 16.87 -17.46 29.90
CA VAL A 53 18.15 -17.07 30.52
C VAL A 53 18.14 -17.36 32.03
N GLY A 54 17.02 -17.12 32.72
CA GLY A 54 16.84 -17.44 34.13
C GLY A 54 16.87 -18.95 34.42
N GLN A 55 16.24 -19.77 33.58
CA GLN A 55 16.33 -21.23 33.64
C GLN A 55 17.79 -21.70 33.49
N ALA A 56 18.54 -21.08 32.57
CA ALA A 56 19.95 -21.38 32.39
C ALA A 56 20.82 -20.92 33.58
N ALA A 57 20.47 -19.81 34.24
CA ALA A 57 21.15 -19.34 35.45
C ALA A 57 21.05 -20.36 36.59
N LEU A 58 19.85 -20.88 36.87
CA LEU A 58 19.65 -21.94 37.88
C LEU A 58 20.48 -23.20 37.58
N PHE A 59 20.57 -23.57 36.29
CA PHE A 59 21.43 -24.68 35.86
C PHE A 59 22.93 -24.36 36.08
N LEU A 60 23.39 -23.15 35.78
CA LEU A 60 24.77 -22.72 36.01
C LEU A 60 25.13 -22.67 37.51
N ASP A 61 24.16 -22.34 38.36
CA ASP A 61 24.29 -22.33 39.83
C ASP A 61 24.32 -23.74 40.45
N GLY A 62 24.13 -24.79 39.63
CA GLY A 62 24.30 -26.19 40.05
C GLY A 62 23.00 -26.99 40.16
N GLU A 63 21.83 -26.42 39.87
CA GLU A 63 20.56 -27.16 39.92
C GLU A 63 20.51 -28.22 38.81
N ARG A 64 20.12 -29.44 39.18
CA ARG A 64 20.02 -30.62 38.29
C ARG A 64 18.66 -31.31 38.37
N ASP A 65 17.82 -30.95 39.34
CA ASP A 65 16.42 -31.36 39.39
C ASP A 65 15.61 -30.54 38.37
N TYR A 66 15.17 -31.19 37.30
CA TYR A 66 14.44 -30.54 36.20
C TYR A 66 13.14 -29.87 36.67
N ALA A 67 12.52 -30.33 37.76
CA ALA A 67 11.31 -29.75 38.29
C ALA A 67 11.54 -28.41 39.00
N LYS A 68 12.78 -28.09 39.39
CA LYS A 68 13.16 -26.84 40.07
C LYS A 68 13.73 -25.77 39.14
N LEU A 69 13.85 -26.07 37.85
CA LEU A 69 14.29 -25.10 36.84
C LEU A 69 13.14 -24.15 36.46
N ASP A 70 12.68 -23.36 37.44
CA ASP A 70 11.60 -22.40 37.32
C ASP A 70 12.00 -21.08 38.01
N PRO A 71 12.49 -20.07 37.25
CA PRO A 71 12.97 -18.82 37.83
C PRO A 71 11.80 -17.96 38.36
N GLU A 72 12.01 -17.32 39.52
CA GLU A 72 11.02 -16.43 40.12
C GLU A 72 10.67 -15.26 39.18
N GLY A 73 9.38 -15.04 38.92
CA GLY A 73 8.89 -14.01 37.99
C GLY A 73 8.98 -14.38 36.50
N GLY A 74 9.38 -15.61 36.16
CA GLY A 74 9.39 -16.13 34.79
C GLY A 74 8.03 -16.64 34.29
N SER A 75 7.98 -17.02 33.01
CA SER A 75 6.80 -17.56 32.31
C SER A 75 6.45 -19.02 32.70
N GLY A 76 7.20 -19.63 33.62
CA GLY A 76 6.98 -20.98 34.15
C GLY A 76 8.18 -21.94 33.99
N PRO A 77 8.00 -23.22 34.39
CA PRO A 77 9.09 -24.18 34.52
C PRO A 77 9.70 -24.58 33.17
N CYS A 78 10.94 -25.10 33.22
CA CYS A 78 11.62 -25.65 32.05
C CYS A 78 10.91 -26.90 31.52
N VAL A 79 10.35 -26.78 30.31
CA VAL A 79 9.63 -27.84 29.59
C VAL A 79 10.33 -28.25 28.29
N TYR A 80 11.60 -27.89 28.17
CA TYR A 80 12.40 -28.12 26.97
C TYR A 80 13.44 -29.20 27.26
N PRO A 81 13.95 -29.92 26.25
CA PRO A 81 15.01 -30.89 26.50
C PRO A 81 16.37 -30.23 26.76
N ALA A 82 17.35 -31.03 27.17
CA ALA A 82 18.57 -30.58 27.83
C ALA A 82 19.45 -29.59 27.02
N VAL A 83 19.46 -29.65 25.68
CA VAL A 83 20.25 -28.73 24.85
C VAL A 83 19.71 -27.30 24.94
N HIS A 84 18.42 -27.11 25.22
CA HIS A 84 17.86 -25.78 25.49
C HIS A 84 18.66 -25.06 26.58
N LEU A 85 18.92 -25.72 27.71
CA LEU A 85 19.69 -25.14 28.81
C LEU A 85 21.13 -24.80 28.36
N TYR A 86 21.79 -25.67 27.60
CA TYR A 86 23.15 -25.41 27.11
C TYR A 86 23.22 -24.21 26.16
N VAL A 87 22.23 -24.07 25.29
CA VAL A 87 22.12 -22.92 24.36
C VAL A 87 21.88 -21.63 25.13
N TYR A 88 20.98 -21.65 26.13
CA TYR A 88 20.69 -20.44 26.91
C TYR A 88 21.73 -20.14 27.99
N SER A 89 22.57 -21.10 28.41
CA SER A 89 23.80 -20.81 29.17
C SER A 89 24.76 -19.95 28.38
N PHE A 90 24.89 -20.19 27.07
CA PHE A 90 25.68 -19.32 26.18
C PHE A 90 25.06 -17.91 26.09
N PHE A 91 23.74 -17.80 25.97
CA PHE A 91 23.08 -16.48 25.95
C PHE A 91 23.14 -15.76 27.30
N HIS A 92 23.07 -16.49 28.42
CA HIS A 92 23.28 -15.94 29.75
C HIS A 92 24.66 -15.27 29.86
N TRP A 93 25.71 -15.96 29.41
CA TRP A 93 27.06 -15.38 29.34
C TRP A 93 27.15 -14.18 28.39
N LEU A 94 26.56 -14.28 27.19
CA LEU A 94 26.65 -13.25 26.15
C LEU A 94 25.93 -11.94 26.52
N THR A 95 24.87 -12.03 27.32
CA THR A 95 23.98 -10.90 27.65
C THR A 95 24.19 -10.33 29.06
N ASP A 96 25.20 -10.79 29.78
CA ASP A 96 25.42 -10.48 31.20
C ASP A 96 24.17 -10.77 32.06
N GLY A 97 23.65 -12.00 31.94
CA GLY A 97 22.44 -12.44 32.65
C GLY A 97 21.15 -11.78 32.16
N GLY A 98 21.07 -11.45 30.87
CA GLY A 98 19.87 -10.86 30.25
C GLY A 98 19.80 -9.33 30.30
N LYS A 99 20.79 -8.64 30.88
CA LYS A 99 20.82 -7.17 31.00
C LYS A 99 21.07 -6.46 29.68
N ASN A 100 21.90 -7.03 28.81
CA ASN A 100 22.20 -6.47 27.49
C ASN A 100 21.70 -7.39 26.37
N ILE A 101 20.57 -7.02 25.77
CA ILE A 101 19.84 -7.87 24.81
C ILE A 101 20.39 -7.72 23.38
N LEU A 102 21.06 -6.61 23.07
CA LEU A 102 21.52 -6.30 21.70
C LEU A 102 22.49 -7.35 21.10
N PRO A 103 23.49 -7.87 21.85
CA PRO A 103 24.32 -8.97 21.37
C PRO A 103 23.52 -10.21 21.00
N ALA A 104 22.51 -10.58 21.80
CA ALA A 104 21.63 -11.71 21.49
C ALA A 104 20.79 -11.45 20.23
N GLN A 105 20.22 -10.26 20.06
CA GLN A 105 19.47 -9.91 18.85
C GLN A 105 20.34 -10.01 17.58
N ASN A 106 21.62 -9.65 17.67
CA ASN A 106 22.56 -9.81 16.55
C ASN A 106 22.85 -11.28 16.23
N VAL A 107 22.98 -12.14 17.24
CA VAL A 107 23.09 -13.59 17.04
C VAL A 107 21.82 -14.16 16.40
N PHE A 108 20.64 -13.74 16.84
CA PHE A 108 19.37 -14.14 16.22
C PHE A 108 19.18 -13.59 14.79
N ALA A 109 19.73 -12.41 14.48
CA ALA A 109 19.80 -11.90 13.10
C ALA A 109 20.70 -12.75 12.21
N ALA A 110 21.85 -13.18 12.73
CA ALA A 110 22.73 -14.13 12.04
C ALA A 110 22.02 -15.49 11.86
N LEU A 111 21.30 -15.96 12.87
CA LEU A 111 20.50 -17.19 12.82
C LEU A 111 19.39 -17.12 11.76
N ALA A 112 18.65 -16.01 11.68
CA ALA A 112 17.63 -15.78 10.66
C ALA A 112 18.23 -15.87 9.25
N THR A 113 19.37 -15.21 9.05
CA THR A 113 20.09 -15.19 7.78
C THR A 113 20.63 -16.58 7.42
N ALA A 114 21.21 -17.30 8.37
CA ALA A 114 21.70 -18.67 8.17
C ALA A 114 20.55 -19.64 7.83
N THR A 115 19.41 -19.52 8.52
CA THR A 115 18.21 -20.34 8.25
C THR A 115 17.70 -20.10 6.83
N ASN A 116 17.54 -18.84 6.43
CA ASN A 116 17.11 -18.48 5.08
C ASN A 116 18.10 -18.97 4.01
N LEU A 117 19.41 -18.93 4.30
CA LEU A 117 20.44 -19.40 3.37
C LEU A 117 20.39 -20.93 3.20
N ILE A 118 20.31 -21.70 4.28
CA ILE A 118 20.20 -23.17 4.20
C ILE A 118 18.92 -23.57 3.48
N VAL A 119 17.79 -22.91 3.74
CA VAL A 119 16.53 -23.15 3.03
C VAL A 119 16.67 -22.82 1.54
N ALA A 120 17.32 -21.72 1.18
CA ALA A 120 17.58 -21.38 -0.22
C ALA A 120 18.50 -22.40 -0.92
N LEU A 121 19.47 -22.97 -0.21
CA LEU A 121 20.30 -24.07 -0.73
C LEU A 121 19.49 -25.36 -0.91
N LEU A 122 18.58 -25.68 0.01
CA LEU A 122 17.64 -26.80 -0.16
C LEU A 122 16.71 -26.58 -1.36
N TYR A 123 16.22 -25.36 -1.58
CA TYR A 123 15.42 -25.01 -2.77
C TYR A 123 16.21 -25.21 -4.06
N ARG A 124 17.49 -24.83 -4.06
CA ARG A 124 18.40 -25.05 -5.18
C ARG A 124 18.59 -26.55 -5.46
N GLN A 125 18.84 -27.35 -4.42
CA GLN A 125 18.98 -28.81 -4.55
C GLN A 125 17.69 -29.49 -5.03
N ALA A 126 16.53 -28.98 -4.61
CA ALA A 126 15.22 -29.42 -5.08
C ALA A 126 14.89 -28.97 -6.51
N GLY A 127 15.64 -28.04 -7.11
CA GLY A 127 15.41 -27.52 -8.46
C GLY A 127 14.34 -26.43 -8.55
N MET A 128 14.05 -25.73 -7.45
CA MET A 128 13.15 -24.58 -7.46
C MET A 128 13.83 -23.34 -8.07
N PRO A 129 13.09 -22.45 -8.76
CA PRO A 129 13.68 -21.24 -9.34
C PRO A 129 14.14 -20.24 -8.25
N PRO A 130 15.21 -19.46 -8.48
CA PRO A 130 15.72 -18.46 -7.53
C PRO A 130 14.66 -17.49 -6.98
N ILE A 131 13.64 -17.13 -7.77
CA ILE A 131 12.53 -16.26 -7.34
C ILE A 131 11.76 -16.82 -6.13
N ALA A 132 11.79 -18.15 -5.91
CA ALA A 132 11.15 -18.79 -4.77
C ALA A 132 11.80 -18.44 -3.42
N VAL A 133 12.96 -17.80 -3.43
CA VAL A 133 13.65 -17.30 -2.23
C VAL A 133 13.03 -15.99 -1.70
N LEU A 134 12.36 -15.22 -2.57
CA LEU A 134 11.78 -13.91 -2.20
C LEU A 134 10.82 -13.97 -1.00
N PRO A 135 9.87 -14.93 -0.90
CA PRO A 135 8.96 -15.01 0.23
C PRO A 135 9.66 -15.13 1.59
N LEU A 136 10.89 -15.69 1.64
CA LEU A 136 11.61 -15.94 2.89
C LEU A 136 11.93 -14.66 3.69
N ILE A 137 12.00 -13.51 3.02
CA ILE A 137 12.28 -12.20 3.64
C ILE A 137 11.05 -11.29 3.74
N LEU A 138 9.87 -11.72 3.27
CA LEU A 138 8.68 -10.87 3.24
C LEU A 138 7.75 -11.05 4.45
N SER A 139 7.97 -12.07 5.28
CA SER A 139 7.09 -12.34 6.42
C SER A 139 7.39 -11.42 7.61
N LYS A 140 6.40 -10.62 8.01
CA LYS A 140 6.47 -9.77 9.21
C LYS A 140 6.60 -10.63 10.47
N ARG A 141 5.82 -11.70 10.55
CA ARG A 141 5.78 -12.58 11.73
C ARG A 141 7.13 -13.26 11.96
N MET A 142 7.80 -13.71 10.90
CA MET A 142 9.10 -14.37 11.02
C MET A 142 10.19 -13.45 11.55
N HIS A 143 10.30 -12.21 11.06
CA HIS A 143 11.23 -11.22 11.61
C HIS A 143 10.96 -10.95 13.09
N SER A 144 9.69 -10.90 13.47
CA SER A 144 9.30 -10.66 14.86
C SER A 144 9.63 -11.85 15.79
N ILE A 145 9.48 -13.10 15.31
CA ILE A 145 9.84 -14.31 16.06
C ILE A 145 11.36 -14.37 16.30
N PHE A 146 12.16 -14.14 15.26
CA PHE A 146 13.62 -14.22 15.37
C PHE A 146 14.20 -13.05 16.14
N LEU A 147 13.85 -11.81 15.79
CA LEU A 147 14.60 -10.62 16.22
C LEU A 147 14.02 -9.94 17.47
N LEU A 148 12.70 -9.97 17.62
CA LEU A 148 11.99 -9.20 18.66
C LEU A 148 11.53 -10.06 19.82
N ARG A 149 11.52 -11.39 19.68
CA ARG A 149 11.11 -12.35 20.71
C ARG A 149 12.19 -13.38 21.06
N MET A 150 13.08 -13.70 20.11
CA MET A 150 14.24 -14.59 20.32
C MET A 150 13.86 -15.95 20.93
N PHE A 151 12.80 -16.56 20.39
CA PHE A 151 12.35 -17.88 20.83
C PHE A 151 13.38 -18.98 20.49
N ASN A 152 13.28 -20.12 21.18
CA ASN A 152 14.16 -21.26 20.93
C ASN A 152 13.80 -22.05 19.64
N ASP A 153 12.56 -21.91 19.14
CA ASP A 153 12.07 -22.59 17.93
C ASP A 153 12.95 -22.33 16.70
N PRO A 154 13.32 -21.08 16.34
CA PRO A 154 14.32 -20.77 15.33
C PRO A 154 15.58 -21.64 15.33
N ILE A 155 16.17 -21.89 16.49
CA ILE A 155 17.43 -22.64 16.63
C ILE A 155 17.18 -24.12 16.33
N SER A 156 16.10 -24.68 16.89
CA SER A 156 15.70 -26.07 16.64
C SER A 156 15.42 -26.33 15.15
N ILE A 157 14.71 -25.42 14.49
CA ILE A 157 14.32 -25.55 13.08
C ILE A 157 15.51 -25.39 12.13
N LEU A 158 16.49 -24.52 12.45
CA LEU A 158 17.75 -24.45 11.71
C LEU A 158 18.48 -25.81 11.71
N LEU A 159 18.56 -26.47 12.86
CA LEU A 159 19.20 -27.79 12.97
C LEU A 159 18.45 -28.86 12.18
N VAL A 160 17.12 -28.80 12.11
CA VAL A 160 16.33 -29.69 11.24
C VAL A 160 16.66 -29.45 9.77
N TYR A 161 16.77 -28.19 9.31
CA TYR A 161 17.15 -27.92 7.92
C TYR A 161 18.59 -28.34 7.60
N LEU A 162 19.53 -28.19 8.53
CA LEU A 162 20.89 -28.71 8.40
C LEU A 162 20.90 -30.24 8.34
N ALA A 163 20.08 -30.91 9.14
CA ALA A 163 19.90 -32.37 9.11
C ALA A 163 19.33 -32.83 7.76
N LEU A 164 18.37 -32.10 7.20
CA LEU A 164 17.81 -32.38 5.88
C LEU A 164 18.81 -32.14 4.75
N TYR A 165 19.61 -31.07 4.84
CA TYR A 165 20.70 -30.81 3.90
C TYR A 165 21.70 -31.97 3.86
N ALA A 166 22.08 -32.49 5.04
CA ALA A 166 22.92 -33.68 5.14
C ALA A 166 22.23 -34.95 4.59
N ALA A 167 20.93 -35.13 4.81
CA ALA A 167 20.17 -36.29 4.29
C ALA A 167 20.09 -36.29 2.76
N VAL A 168 19.85 -35.13 2.16
CA VAL A 168 19.77 -34.94 0.70
C VAL A 168 21.11 -35.18 0.00
N ASP A 169 22.23 -34.97 0.71
CA ASP A 169 23.59 -35.33 0.29
C ASP A 169 24.00 -36.77 0.70
N ALA A 170 23.03 -37.62 1.07
CA ALA A 170 23.21 -39.01 1.48
C ALA A 170 24.10 -39.23 2.74
N ARG A 171 24.32 -38.19 3.55
CA ARG A 171 25.09 -38.24 4.82
C ARG A 171 24.16 -38.51 6.01
N TRP A 172 23.52 -39.67 6.00
CA TRP A 172 22.47 -40.04 6.96
C TRP A 172 22.90 -40.02 8.43
N LYS A 173 24.15 -40.41 8.75
CA LYS A 173 24.66 -40.35 10.14
C LYS A 173 24.80 -38.91 10.66
N VAL A 174 25.29 -38.00 9.82
CA VAL A 174 25.40 -36.57 10.15
C VAL A 174 24.01 -35.95 10.28
N SER A 175 23.09 -36.35 9.40
CA SER A 175 21.68 -35.98 9.50
C SER A 175 21.08 -36.42 10.85
N ALA A 176 21.27 -37.67 11.27
CA ALA A 176 20.76 -38.18 12.55
C ALA A 176 21.34 -37.42 13.76
N LEU A 177 22.63 -37.10 13.73
CA LEU A 177 23.30 -36.31 14.76
C LEU A 177 22.68 -34.91 14.89
N LEU A 178 22.60 -34.16 13.77
CA LEU A 178 22.03 -32.80 13.75
C LEU A 178 20.55 -32.79 14.14
N PHE A 179 19.79 -33.78 13.66
CA PHE A 179 18.38 -33.95 14.01
C PHE A 179 18.22 -34.20 15.52
N SER A 180 19.07 -35.03 16.11
CA SER A 180 19.07 -35.30 17.55
C SER A 180 19.40 -34.04 18.36
N VAL A 181 20.42 -33.27 17.97
CA VAL A 181 20.72 -32.01 18.67
C VAL A 181 19.54 -31.02 18.59
N GLY A 182 18.85 -30.93 17.44
CA GLY A 182 17.64 -30.14 17.29
C GLY A 182 16.50 -30.60 18.20
N LEU A 183 16.27 -31.91 18.27
CA LEU A 183 15.31 -32.53 19.19
C LEU A 183 15.65 -32.21 20.66
N GLY A 184 16.94 -32.15 20.98
CA GLY A 184 17.43 -31.77 22.29
C GLY A 184 17.15 -30.32 22.70
N ILE A 185 16.74 -29.44 21.77
CA ILE A 185 16.34 -28.06 22.07
C ILE A 185 14.82 -27.98 22.25
N LYS A 186 14.06 -28.64 21.37
CA LYS A 186 12.60 -28.58 21.41
C LYS A 186 11.96 -29.83 20.81
N MET A 187 10.91 -30.33 21.48
CA MET A 187 10.24 -31.58 21.10
C MET A 187 9.45 -31.51 19.78
N ASN A 188 9.17 -30.32 19.25
CA ASN A 188 8.46 -30.14 17.97
C ASN A 188 9.17 -30.84 16.80
N VAL A 189 10.48 -31.05 16.90
CA VAL A 189 11.28 -31.80 15.94
C VAL A 189 10.76 -33.24 15.74
N LEU A 190 10.08 -33.82 16.72
CA LEU A 190 9.43 -35.14 16.59
C LEU A 190 8.40 -35.20 15.46
N LEU A 191 7.77 -34.08 15.08
CA LEU A 191 6.79 -34.04 13.99
C LEU A 191 7.41 -34.40 12.62
N PHE A 192 8.73 -34.24 12.47
CA PHE A 192 9.47 -34.60 11.26
C PHE A 192 9.95 -36.05 11.26
N LEU A 193 10.00 -36.69 12.44
CA LEU A 193 10.62 -38.01 12.63
C LEU A 193 9.97 -39.13 11.79
N PRO A 194 8.63 -39.25 11.70
CA PRO A 194 8.01 -40.30 10.87
C PRO A 194 8.41 -40.20 9.39
N GLY A 195 8.39 -38.99 8.83
CA GLY A 195 8.73 -38.76 7.42
C GLY A 195 10.21 -39.00 7.11
N ILE A 196 11.13 -38.52 7.95
CA ILE A 196 12.57 -38.73 7.74
C ILE A 196 12.99 -40.17 8.01
N ALA A 197 12.36 -40.86 8.97
CA ALA A 197 12.59 -42.28 9.22
C ALA A 197 12.10 -43.15 8.05
N ALA A 198 10.94 -42.84 7.47
CA ALA A 198 10.46 -43.51 6.26
C ALA A 198 11.42 -43.28 5.08
N ALA A 199 11.92 -42.07 4.89
CA ALA A 199 12.90 -41.75 3.87
C ALA A 199 14.23 -42.49 4.09
N ALA A 200 14.73 -42.54 5.33
CA ALA A 200 15.93 -43.30 5.69
C ALA A 200 15.74 -44.79 5.41
N PHE A 201 14.60 -45.37 5.78
CA PHE A 201 14.28 -46.76 5.49
C PHE A 201 14.28 -47.08 3.99
N VAL A 202 13.64 -46.24 3.17
CA VAL A 202 13.58 -46.45 1.71
C VAL A 202 14.98 -46.39 1.06
N TYR A 203 15.83 -45.44 1.46
CA TYR A 203 17.11 -45.21 0.78
C TYR A 203 18.33 -45.91 1.41
N THR A 204 18.24 -46.34 2.67
CA THR A 204 19.34 -47.00 3.39
C THR A 204 19.01 -48.41 3.89
N GLY A 205 17.76 -48.86 3.70
CA GLY A 205 17.27 -50.14 4.18
C GLY A 205 17.06 -50.17 5.69
N LEU A 206 16.80 -51.37 6.23
CA LEU A 206 16.50 -51.55 7.65
C LEU A 206 17.70 -51.22 8.55
N THR A 207 18.91 -51.61 8.13
CA THR A 207 20.13 -51.39 8.91
C THR A 207 20.48 -49.91 9.05
N GLY A 208 20.30 -49.14 7.96
CA GLY A 208 20.49 -47.69 7.99
C GLY A 208 19.42 -46.96 8.80
N ALA A 209 18.15 -47.37 8.70
CA ALA A 209 17.07 -46.83 9.53
C ALA A 209 17.27 -47.09 11.03
N VAL A 210 17.66 -48.32 11.40
CA VAL A 210 18.00 -48.67 12.79
C VAL A 210 19.21 -47.85 13.24
N SER A 211 20.26 -47.74 12.42
CA SER A 211 21.42 -46.90 12.75
C SER A 211 21.03 -45.43 12.98
N TYR A 212 20.11 -44.88 12.17
CA TYR A 212 19.61 -43.51 12.31
C TYR A 212 18.93 -43.29 13.66
N ILE A 213 18.01 -44.20 14.04
CA ILE A 213 17.27 -44.14 15.32
C ILE A 213 18.23 -44.36 16.51
N SER A 214 19.16 -45.31 16.40
CA SER A 214 20.14 -45.59 17.45
C SER A 214 21.04 -44.39 17.72
N ILE A 215 21.48 -43.65 16.68
CA ILE A 215 22.26 -42.42 16.85
C ILE A 215 21.43 -41.36 17.60
N ILE A 216 20.15 -41.19 17.24
CA ILE A 216 19.27 -40.24 17.94
C ILE A 216 19.18 -40.60 19.43
N ALA A 217 18.88 -41.86 19.75
CA ALA A 217 18.75 -42.34 21.12
C ALA A 217 20.04 -42.19 21.94
N LEU A 218 21.20 -42.57 21.37
CA LEU A 218 22.50 -42.45 22.04
C LEU A 218 22.86 -40.99 22.31
N VAL A 219 22.64 -40.09 21.34
CA VAL A 219 22.94 -38.67 21.50
C VAL A 219 22.01 -38.03 22.53
N GLN A 220 20.71 -38.35 22.52
CA GLN A 220 19.78 -37.85 23.55
C GLN A 220 20.18 -38.33 24.95
N ALA A 221 20.51 -39.61 25.11
CA ALA A 221 20.96 -40.17 26.38
C ALA A 221 22.26 -39.51 26.90
N ALA A 222 23.21 -39.24 26.00
CA ALA A 222 24.46 -38.57 26.36
C ALA A 222 24.23 -37.12 26.81
N ILE A 223 23.40 -36.38 26.07
CA ILE A 223 23.10 -34.96 26.36
C ILE A 223 22.28 -34.81 27.65
N SER A 224 21.34 -35.73 27.90
CA SER A 224 20.50 -35.70 29.11
C SER A 224 21.18 -36.23 30.37
N LEU A 225 22.38 -36.81 30.25
CA LEU A 225 23.08 -37.52 31.33
C LEU A 225 23.12 -36.75 32.67
N PRO A 226 23.44 -35.44 32.71
CA PRO A 226 23.49 -34.69 33.98
C PRO A 226 22.16 -34.63 34.73
N PHE A 227 21.04 -34.74 34.02
CA PHE A 227 19.69 -34.68 34.58
C PHE A 227 19.16 -36.09 34.86
N THR A 228 19.38 -37.04 33.94
CA THR A 228 18.91 -38.42 34.10
C THR A 228 19.67 -39.20 35.16
N MET A 229 20.93 -38.84 35.44
CA MET A 229 21.67 -39.39 36.59
C MET A 229 21.13 -38.91 37.94
N HIS A 230 20.49 -37.74 37.97
CA HIS A 230 19.88 -37.21 39.19
C HIS A 230 18.46 -37.76 39.38
N ASP A 231 17.57 -37.53 38.39
CA ASP A 231 16.21 -38.05 38.37
C ASP A 231 15.71 -38.18 36.92
N ALA A 232 15.82 -39.39 36.36
CA ALA A 232 15.36 -39.68 35.01
C ALA A 232 13.85 -39.47 34.83
N HIS A 233 13.04 -39.75 35.87
CA HIS A 233 11.60 -39.62 35.77
C HIS A 233 11.21 -38.16 35.58
N LYS A 234 11.70 -37.27 36.46
CA LYS A 234 11.43 -35.82 36.38
C LYS A 234 11.95 -35.19 35.09
N TYR A 235 13.09 -35.67 34.58
CA TYR A 235 13.59 -35.20 33.29
C TYR A 235 12.59 -35.51 32.17
N PHE A 236 12.17 -36.76 32.00
CA PHE A 236 11.29 -37.13 30.90
C PHE A 236 9.87 -36.57 31.04
N THR A 237 9.32 -36.47 32.26
CA THR A 237 7.99 -35.89 32.48
C THR A 237 7.93 -34.40 32.17
N ASN A 238 9.01 -33.65 32.44
CA ASN A 238 9.02 -32.21 32.25
C ASN A 238 9.54 -31.82 30.85
N ALA A 239 10.66 -32.41 30.40
CA ALA A 239 11.25 -32.11 29.11
C ALA A 239 10.41 -32.58 27.90
N PHE A 240 9.57 -33.60 28.09
CA PHE A 240 8.65 -34.14 27.09
C PHE A 240 7.20 -34.20 27.63
N ASP A 241 6.72 -33.08 28.18
CA ASP A 241 5.36 -32.97 28.72
C ASP A 241 4.29 -32.90 27.61
N PHE A 242 3.67 -34.05 27.30
CA PHE A 242 2.52 -34.15 26.39
C PHE A 242 1.18 -33.78 27.03
N SER A 243 1.14 -33.59 28.36
CA SER A 243 -0.08 -33.26 29.10
C SER A 243 -0.35 -31.75 29.17
N ARG A 244 0.67 -30.92 28.90
CA ARG A 244 0.58 -29.46 28.99
C ARG A 244 -0.59 -28.90 28.19
N ILE A 245 -1.37 -28.06 28.86
CA ILE A 245 -2.51 -27.35 28.28
C ILE A 245 -2.19 -25.88 28.19
N PHE A 246 -2.17 -25.34 26.98
CA PHE A 246 -2.03 -23.91 26.78
C PHE A 246 -3.37 -23.19 26.96
N LEU A 247 -3.33 -21.95 27.44
CA LEU A 247 -4.53 -21.14 27.65
C LEU A 247 -5.23 -20.89 26.31
N TYR A 248 -6.55 -21.05 26.31
CA TYR A 248 -7.39 -20.90 25.14
C TYR A 248 -7.30 -19.50 24.52
N VAL A 249 -6.95 -18.45 25.28
CA VAL A 249 -6.77 -17.08 24.77
C VAL A 249 -5.62 -16.93 23.77
N TRP A 250 -4.60 -17.79 23.85
CA TRP A 250 -3.39 -17.70 23.00
C TRP A 250 -3.44 -18.60 21.76
N THR A 251 -4.47 -19.43 21.63
CA THR A 251 -4.61 -20.32 20.47
C THR A 251 -5.00 -19.55 19.21
N VAL A 252 -4.34 -19.86 18.09
CA VAL A 252 -4.66 -19.34 16.77
C VAL A 252 -5.61 -20.29 16.03
N ASN A 253 -5.52 -21.60 16.29
CA ASN A 253 -6.41 -22.61 15.74
C ASN A 253 -7.54 -22.98 16.71
N TRP A 254 -8.65 -23.49 16.17
CA TRP A 254 -9.84 -23.92 16.93
C TRP A 254 -10.54 -22.81 17.75
N ARG A 255 -10.33 -21.53 17.43
CA ARG A 255 -10.97 -20.40 18.13
C ARG A 255 -12.50 -20.35 17.96
N PHE A 256 -13.02 -21.06 16.96
CA PHE A 256 -14.46 -21.24 16.72
C PHE A 256 -15.07 -22.40 17.52
N ILE A 257 -14.25 -23.18 18.24
CA ILE A 257 -14.70 -24.26 19.12
C ILE A 257 -14.81 -23.72 20.55
N PRO A 258 -15.89 -24.00 21.31
CA PRO A 258 -16.01 -23.57 22.70
C PRO A 258 -14.83 -24.03 23.57
N GLU A 259 -14.43 -23.19 24.54
CA GLU A 259 -13.28 -23.45 25.41
C GLU A 259 -13.39 -24.78 26.16
N GLU A 260 -14.58 -25.13 26.65
CA GLU A 260 -14.84 -26.41 27.33
C GLU A 260 -14.53 -27.63 26.44
N THR A 261 -14.87 -27.54 25.15
CA THR A 261 -14.60 -28.61 24.18
C THR A 261 -13.11 -28.66 23.85
N PHE A 262 -12.48 -27.50 23.67
CA PHE A 262 -11.05 -27.38 23.40
C PHE A 262 -10.19 -27.98 24.54
N LEU A 263 -10.58 -27.74 25.79
CA LEU A 263 -9.87 -28.25 26.98
C LEU A 263 -10.17 -29.73 27.27
N SER A 264 -11.18 -30.32 26.62
CA SER A 264 -11.59 -31.71 26.88
C SER A 264 -10.53 -32.74 26.45
N GLN A 265 -10.37 -33.81 27.24
CA GLN A 265 -9.48 -34.93 26.89
C GLN A 265 -9.95 -35.71 25.66
N HIS A 266 -11.27 -35.79 25.44
CA HIS A 266 -11.85 -36.47 24.27
C HIS A 266 -11.41 -35.80 22.97
N PHE A 267 -11.42 -34.46 22.93
CA PHE A 267 -10.97 -33.69 21.77
C PHE A 267 -9.47 -33.89 21.50
N ALA A 268 -8.64 -33.83 22.55
CA ALA A 268 -7.19 -34.07 22.42
C ALA A 268 -6.86 -35.48 21.91
N LYS A 269 -7.50 -36.53 22.47
CA LYS A 269 -7.33 -37.92 22.02
C LYS A 269 -7.84 -38.14 20.60
N GLY A 270 -8.94 -37.48 20.22
CA GLY A 270 -9.48 -37.50 18.86
C GLY A 270 -8.50 -36.93 17.83
N LEU A 271 -7.90 -35.77 18.13
CA LEU A 271 -6.86 -35.17 17.29
C LEU A 271 -5.60 -36.04 17.18
N LEU A 272 -5.19 -36.69 18.27
CA LEU A 272 -4.08 -37.65 18.24
C LEU A 272 -4.42 -38.88 17.37
N GLY A 273 -5.63 -39.41 17.49
CA GLY A 273 -6.11 -40.50 16.62
C GLY A 273 -6.11 -40.11 15.14
N LEU A 274 -6.56 -38.89 14.82
CA LEU A 274 -6.52 -38.34 13.46
C LEU A 274 -5.08 -38.18 12.95
N HIS A 275 -4.16 -37.72 13.80
CA HIS A 275 -2.74 -37.59 13.46
C HIS A 275 -2.12 -38.93 13.06
N LEU A 276 -2.31 -39.96 13.90
CA LEU A 276 -1.81 -41.31 13.65
C LEU A 276 -2.45 -41.93 12.40
N LEU A 277 -3.74 -41.72 12.19
CA LEU A 277 -4.45 -42.18 10.99
C LEU A 277 -3.88 -41.55 9.72
N LEU A 278 -3.67 -40.22 9.69
CA LEU A 278 -3.11 -39.54 8.54
C LEU A 278 -1.66 -39.98 8.26
N ILE A 279 -0.82 -40.11 9.29
CA ILE A 279 0.53 -40.66 9.12
C ILE A 279 0.49 -42.08 8.56
N ALA A 280 -0.41 -42.94 9.06
CA ALA A 280 -0.56 -44.30 8.55
C ALA A 280 -0.99 -44.32 7.08
N LEU A 281 -1.95 -43.47 6.68
CA LEU A 281 -2.39 -43.33 5.29
C LEU A 281 -1.25 -42.89 4.37
N PHE A 282 -0.52 -41.84 4.74
CA PHE A 282 0.65 -41.39 3.98
C PHE A 282 1.75 -42.47 3.95
N GLY A 283 2.00 -43.12 5.08
CA GLY A 283 2.95 -44.22 5.22
C GLY A 283 2.66 -45.36 4.27
N LEU A 284 1.42 -45.87 4.27
CA LEU A 284 1.01 -47.06 3.50
C LEU A 284 0.87 -46.81 1.99
N PHE A 285 0.39 -45.63 1.58
CA PHE A 285 0.00 -45.37 0.19
C PHE A 285 0.92 -44.39 -0.56
N ARG A 286 1.71 -43.56 0.15
CA ARG A 286 2.53 -42.51 -0.48
C ARG A 286 4.02 -42.65 -0.23
N TRP A 287 4.41 -42.88 1.03
CA TRP A 287 5.81 -42.97 1.45
C TRP A 287 6.37 -44.37 1.21
N THR A 288 5.54 -45.40 1.36
CA THR A 288 5.88 -46.78 1.02
C THR A 288 4.84 -47.35 0.05
N ALA A 289 5.17 -48.46 -0.59
CA ALA A 289 4.22 -49.21 -1.42
C ALA A 289 3.61 -50.40 -0.66
N ILE A 290 3.57 -50.37 0.68
CA ILE A 290 3.03 -51.46 1.50
C ILE A 290 1.52 -51.64 1.24
N GLY A 291 0.78 -50.54 1.07
CA GLY A 291 -0.66 -50.59 0.79
C GLY A 291 -1.01 -51.22 -0.56
N THR A 292 -0.12 -51.15 -1.55
CA THR A 292 -0.35 -51.73 -2.89
C THR A 292 0.31 -53.10 -3.08
N ASN A 293 1.53 -53.29 -2.56
CA ASN A 293 2.34 -54.50 -2.78
C ASN A 293 2.36 -55.45 -1.57
N GLY A 294 1.69 -55.08 -0.47
CA GLY A 294 1.62 -55.85 0.77
C GLY A 294 2.95 -55.90 1.54
N PRO A 295 3.06 -56.77 2.56
CA PRO A 295 4.27 -56.92 3.39
C PRO A 295 5.49 -57.42 2.60
N LYS A 296 5.30 -57.97 1.39
CA LYS A 296 6.39 -58.40 0.49
C LYS A 296 7.33 -57.24 0.12
N TRP A 297 6.82 -56.01 0.04
CA TRP A 297 7.65 -54.83 -0.24
C TRP A 297 8.68 -54.54 0.86
N ILE A 298 8.36 -54.85 2.12
CA ILE A 298 9.29 -54.68 3.24
C ILE A 298 10.47 -55.64 3.06
N PHE A 299 10.19 -56.92 2.82
CA PHE A 299 11.21 -57.95 2.63
C PHE A 299 12.12 -57.69 1.41
N GLN A 300 11.60 -57.08 0.35
CA GLN A 300 12.36 -56.72 -0.83
C GLN A 300 13.31 -55.52 -0.62
N ASN A 301 12.99 -54.63 0.32
CA ASN A 301 13.79 -53.43 0.62
C ASN A 301 14.64 -53.55 1.90
N LEU A 302 14.79 -54.77 2.44
CA LEU A 302 15.54 -55.01 3.67
C LEU A 302 17.05 -54.70 3.53
N SER A 303 17.61 -54.84 2.32
CA SER A 303 19.04 -54.63 2.04
C SER A 303 19.24 -53.87 0.72
N THR A 304 19.11 -52.55 0.77
CA THR A 304 19.47 -51.66 -0.33
C THR A 304 20.86 -51.08 -0.09
N LYS A 305 21.78 -51.26 -1.05
CA LYS A 305 23.09 -50.59 -1.02
C LYS A 305 22.88 -49.08 -1.28
N PRO A 306 23.57 -48.19 -0.56
CA PRO A 306 23.44 -46.76 -0.76
C PRO A 306 23.93 -46.38 -2.16
N THR A 307 23.01 -45.87 -3.00
CA THR A 307 23.32 -45.30 -4.32
C THR A 307 23.31 -43.77 -4.24
N ALA A 308 23.97 -43.10 -5.19
CA ALA A 308 23.86 -41.66 -5.34
C ALA A 308 22.38 -41.25 -5.52
N LEU A 309 21.92 -40.24 -4.77
CA LEU A 309 20.53 -39.80 -4.80
C LEU A 309 20.28 -38.95 -6.06
N SER A 310 19.33 -39.41 -6.89
CA SER A 310 18.82 -38.63 -8.02
C SER A 310 18.04 -37.39 -7.55
N ARG A 311 17.85 -36.38 -8.41
CA ARG A 311 17.12 -35.16 -8.05
C ARG A 311 15.68 -35.44 -7.59
N SER A 312 14.99 -36.39 -8.23
CA SER A 312 13.64 -36.81 -7.83
C SER A 312 13.63 -37.44 -6.43
N SER A 313 14.66 -38.23 -6.09
CA SER A 313 14.85 -38.76 -4.74
C SER A 313 15.03 -37.66 -3.70
N LYS A 314 15.83 -36.62 -4.01
CA LYS A 314 16.03 -35.46 -3.13
C LYS A 314 14.72 -34.72 -2.84
N ILE A 315 13.90 -34.48 -3.87
CA ILE A 315 12.58 -33.85 -3.74
C ILE A 315 11.66 -34.71 -2.87
N ALA A 316 11.64 -36.03 -3.09
CA ALA A 316 10.81 -36.95 -2.33
C ALA A 316 11.17 -37.00 -0.83
N ILE A 317 12.46 -36.97 -0.46
CA ILE A 317 12.92 -36.90 0.94
C ILE A 317 12.37 -35.64 1.63
N LEU A 318 12.53 -34.47 1.00
CA LEU A 318 12.07 -33.19 1.55
C LEU A 318 10.54 -33.16 1.66
N CYS A 319 9.83 -33.54 0.60
CA CYS A 319 8.36 -33.57 0.58
C CYS A 319 7.80 -34.53 1.65
N CYS A 320 8.39 -35.72 1.80
CA CYS A 320 7.99 -36.70 2.81
C CYS A 320 8.13 -36.13 4.22
N THR A 321 9.30 -35.56 4.53
CA THR A 321 9.60 -35.01 5.86
C THR A 321 8.71 -33.82 6.21
N PHE A 322 8.50 -32.90 5.26
CA PHE A 322 7.62 -31.75 5.46
C PHE A 322 6.14 -32.14 5.56
N THR A 323 5.70 -33.17 4.83
CA THR A 323 4.34 -33.70 4.94
C THR A 323 4.06 -34.22 6.34
N SER A 324 5.00 -34.96 6.94
CA SER A 324 4.90 -35.43 8.33
C SER A 324 4.68 -34.27 9.31
N ASN A 325 5.45 -33.20 9.16
CA ASN A 325 5.33 -32.01 10.01
C ASN A 325 3.98 -31.29 9.84
N VAL A 326 3.54 -31.04 8.61
CA VAL A 326 2.26 -30.34 8.35
C VAL A 326 1.06 -31.15 8.83
N VAL A 327 1.10 -32.49 8.75
CA VAL A 327 0.07 -33.36 9.36
C VAL A 327 0.05 -33.19 10.89
N GLY A 328 1.21 -33.01 11.52
CA GLY A 328 1.33 -32.64 12.93
C GLY A 328 0.72 -31.28 13.26
N ILE A 329 1.00 -30.26 12.45
CA ILE A 329 0.44 -28.91 12.61
C ILE A 329 -1.09 -28.94 12.51
N LEU A 330 -1.66 -29.63 11.51
CA LEU A 330 -3.11 -29.75 11.32
C LEU A 330 -3.79 -30.40 12.54
N CYS A 331 -3.16 -31.41 13.12
CA CYS A 331 -3.73 -32.16 14.25
C CYS A 331 -3.33 -31.59 15.62
N SER A 332 -2.64 -30.45 15.67
CA SER A 332 -2.26 -29.82 16.93
C SER A 332 -3.48 -29.23 17.63
N ARG A 333 -3.66 -29.54 18.92
CA ARG A 333 -4.75 -28.97 19.72
C ARG A 333 -4.60 -27.46 19.90
N SER A 334 -3.41 -26.96 20.25
CA SER A 334 -3.17 -25.53 20.41
C SER A 334 -2.03 -25.10 19.50
N LEU A 335 -2.23 -24.01 18.76
CA LEU A 335 -1.19 -23.36 17.98
C LEU A 335 -0.98 -21.94 18.44
N HIS A 336 0.21 -21.61 18.92
CA HIS A 336 0.59 -20.25 19.29
C HIS A 336 1.37 -19.57 18.17
N TYR A 337 1.40 -18.24 18.18
CA TYR A 337 2.03 -17.42 17.13
C TYR A 337 3.48 -17.78 16.81
N GLN A 338 4.24 -18.34 17.75
CA GLN A 338 5.62 -18.79 17.53
C GLN A 338 5.74 -20.03 16.62
N PHE A 339 4.69 -20.86 16.56
CA PHE A 339 4.71 -22.13 15.81
C PHE A 339 4.63 -21.92 14.29
N TYR A 340 4.39 -20.69 13.82
CA TYR A 340 4.52 -20.39 12.40
C TYR A 340 5.94 -20.68 11.87
N SER A 341 6.96 -20.51 12.72
CA SER A 341 8.35 -20.84 12.39
C SER A 341 8.58 -22.32 12.09
N TRP A 342 7.68 -23.22 12.55
CA TRP A 342 7.84 -24.67 12.38
C TRP A 342 7.63 -25.13 10.94
N TYR A 343 6.93 -24.36 10.11
CA TYR A 343 6.58 -24.78 8.75
C TYR A 343 6.58 -23.66 7.70
N PHE A 344 6.76 -22.39 8.08
CA PHE A 344 6.80 -21.26 7.15
C PHE A 344 7.70 -21.51 5.92
N HIS A 345 8.96 -21.92 6.15
CA HIS A 345 9.92 -22.17 5.07
C HIS A 345 9.59 -23.41 4.23
N GLN A 346 8.65 -24.25 4.65
CA GLN A 346 8.26 -25.48 3.92
C GLN A 346 7.15 -25.20 2.91
N VAL A 347 6.31 -24.21 3.21
CA VAL A 347 5.11 -23.88 2.41
C VAL A 347 5.44 -23.63 0.93
N PRO A 348 6.44 -22.80 0.56
CA PRO A 348 6.73 -22.56 -0.86
C PRO A 348 7.14 -23.84 -1.62
N LEU A 349 7.92 -24.71 -0.98
CA LEU A 349 8.36 -25.98 -1.58
C LEU A 349 7.20 -26.95 -1.76
N LEU A 350 6.37 -27.14 -0.72
CA LEU A 350 5.20 -28.01 -0.78
C LEU A 350 4.21 -27.55 -1.86
N LEU A 351 3.93 -26.25 -1.94
CA LEU A 351 3.03 -25.71 -2.94
C LEU A 351 3.60 -25.84 -4.36
N TRP A 352 4.90 -25.63 -4.54
CA TRP A 352 5.56 -25.75 -5.85
C TRP A 352 5.34 -27.14 -6.46
N PHE A 353 5.65 -28.19 -5.71
CA PHE A 353 5.56 -29.58 -6.19
C PHE A 353 4.17 -30.20 -6.10
N SER A 354 3.21 -29.55 -5.42
CA SER A 354 1.82 -30.02 -5.39
C SER A 354 1.12 -29.87 -6.75
N LYS A 355 0.07 -30.64 -7.01
CA LYS A 355 -0.80 -30.50 -8.20
C LYS A 355 -1.99 -29.55 -7.97
N LEU A 356 -1.92 -28.70 -6.93
CA LEU A 356 -2.97 -27.71 -6.64
C LEU A 356 -3.07 -26.65 -7.75
N PRO A 357 -4.25 -26.02 -7.96
CA PRO A 357 -4.38 -24.92 -8.91
C PRO A 357 -3.44 -23.76 -8.56
N VAL A 358 -2.87 -23.10 -9.58
CA VAL A 358 -1.90 -21.99 -9.39
C VAL A 358 -2.50 -20.85 -8.53
N ALA A 359 -3.80 -20.56 -8.68
CA ALA A 359 -4.50 -19.59 -7.85
C ALA A 359 -4.42 -19.94 -6.35
N VAL A 360 -4.64 -21.21 -6.00
CA VAL A 360 -4.54 -21.71 -4.62
C VAL A 360 -3.09 -21.62 -4.12
N LYS A 361 -2.11 -22.01 -4.94
CA LYS A 361 -0.68 -21.90 -4.60
C LYS A 361 -0.23 -20.48 -4.27
N LEU A 362 -0.82 -19.46 -4.92
CA LEU A 362 -0.51 -18.06 -4.65
C LEU A 362 -1.30 -17.49 -3.46
N MET A 363 -2.57 -17.84 -3.32
CA MET A 363 -3.44 -17.34 -2.25
C MET A 363 -3.08 -17.92 -0.87
N LEU A 364 -2.66 -19.18 -0.81
CA LEU A 364 -2.48 -19.90 0.44
C LEU A 364 -1.37 -19.31 1.33
N PRO A 365 -0.16 -18.95 0.84
CA PRO A 365 0.85 -18.27 1.64
C PRO A 365 0.39 -16.91 2.16
N MET A 366 -0.38 -16.15 1.37
CA MET A 366 -0.91 -14.85 1.79
C MET A 366 -1.98 -15.00 2.88
N ALA A 367 -2.85 -15.99 2.75
CA ALA A 367 -3.86 -16.31 3.75
C ALA A 367 -3.23 -16.78 5.07
N LEU A 368 -2.20 -17.63 5.01
CA LEU A 368 -1.43 -18.05 6.17
C LEU A 368 -0.78 -16.84 6.86
N GLU A 369 -0.03 -16.01 6.11
CA GLU A 369 0.61 -14.81 6.68
C GLU A 369 -0.41 -13.89 7.35
N TRP A 370 -1.60 -13.70 6.76
CA TRP A 370 -2.67 -12.94 7.39
C TRP A 370 -3.15 -13.58 8.69
N CYS A 371 -3.48 -14.88 8.69
CA CYS A 371 -3.97 -15.59 9.88
C CYS A 371 -2.99 -15.51 11.06
N TRP A 372 -1.69 -15.62 10.80
CA TRP A 372 -0.66 -15.52 11.84
C TRP A 372 -0.36 -14.09 12.30
N ASN A 373 -0.90 -13.06 11.65
CA ASN A 373 -0.73 -11.65 12.04
C ASN A 373 -1.94 -11.05 12.76
N VAL A 374 -3.10 -11.72 12.76
CA VAL A 374 -4.29 -11.30 13.51
C VAL A 374 -4.13 -11.64 15.00
N PHE A 375 -4.12 -10.63 15.87
CA PHE A 375 -4.05 -10.77 17.34
C PHE A 375 -5.07 -9.86 18.04
N PRO A 376 -5.88 -10.38 19.00
CA PRO A 376 -6.09 -11.80 19.28
C PRO A 376 -6.74 -12.53 18.09
N SER A 377 -6.62 -13.85 18.01
CA SER A 377 -7.21 -14.63 16.93
C SER A 377 -8.74 -14.51 16.94
N THR A 378 -9.35 -14.44 15.76
CA THR A 378 -10.82 -14.44 15.58
C THR A 378 -11.29 -15.80 15.10
N GLU A 379 -12.58 -16.10 15.26
CA GLU A 379 -13.21 -17.31 14.71
C GLU A 379 -12.99 -17.43 13.20
N THR A 380 -13.07 -16.30 12.49
CA THR A 380 -12.82 -16.22 11.04
C THR A 380 -11.37 -16.53 10.70
N SER A 381 -10.39 -15.90 11.36
CA SER A 381 -8.98 -16.20 11.10
C SER A 381 -8.63 -17.65 11.43
N SER A 382 -9.24 -18.20 12.47
CA SER A 382 -9.02 -19.58 12.90
C SER A 382 -9.60 -20.62 11.94
N THR A 383 -10.81 -20.35 11.42
CA THR A 383 -11.46 -21.20 10.40
C THR A 383 -10.68 -21.17 9.08
N VAL A 384 -10.23 -19.98 8.66
CA VAL A 384 -9.39 -19.82 7.46
C VAL A 384 -8.05 -20.52 7.62
N LEU A 385 -7.43 -20.44 8.81
CA LEU A 385 -6.18 -21.14 9.11
C LEU A 385 -6.35 -22.66 8.97
N LEU A 386 -7.42 -23.23 9.55
CA LEU A 386 -7.73 -24.65 9.41
C LEU A 386 -7.95 -25.04 7.95
N ALA A 387 -8.71 -24.26 7.19
CA ALA A 387 -8.92 -24.51 5.77
C ALA A 387 -7.58 -24.51 4.98
N CYS A 388 -6.66 -23.59 5.30
CA CYS A 388 -5.33 -23.56 4.69
C CYS A 388 -4.52 -24.82 5.04
N HIS A 389 -4.55 -25.29 6.29
CA HIS A 389 -3.84 -26.51 6.70
C HIS A 389 -4.44 -27.77 6.05
N VAL A 390 -5.76 -27.87 5.95
CA VAL A 390 -6.42 -28.97 5.23
C VAL A 390 -6.04 -28.97 3.75
N LEU A 391 -6.08 -27.82 3.08
CA LEU A 391 -5.66 -27.70 1.68
C LEU A 391 -4.17 -28.04 1.47
N LEU A 392 -3.30 -27.68 2.43
CA LEU A 392 -1.90 -28.08 2.40
C LEU A 392 -1.73 -29.60 2.50
N VAL A 393 -2.40 -30.26 3.46
CA VAL A 393 -2.33 -31.72 3.61
C VAL A 393 -2.92 -32.45 2.41
N LEU A 394 -4.02 -31.96 1.83
CA LEU A 394 -4.57 -32.48 0.59
C LEU A 394 -3.61 -32.29 -0.59
N GLY A 395 -2.95 -31.12 -0.66
CA GLY A 395 -1.87 -30.87 -1.62
C GLY A 395 -0.71 -31.84 -1.46
N CYS A 396 -0.35 -32.21 -0.22
CA CYS A 396 0.72 -33.17 0.07
C CYS A 396 0.48 -34.56 -0.52
N PHE A 397 -0.78 -35.01 -0.63
CA PHE A 397 -1.10 -36.29 -1.29
C PHE A 397 -0.68 -36.33 -2.77
N THR A 398 -0.55 -35.17 -3.41
CA THR A 398 -0.18 -35.06 -4.84
C THR A 398 1.32 -34.90 -5.08
N LEU A 399 2.13 -34.78 -4.02
CA LEU A 399 3.59 -34.60 -4.11
C LEU A 399 4.29 -35.85 -4.66
N PRO A 400 5.53 -35.73 -5.19
CA PRO A 400 6.34 -36.88 -5.62
C PRO A 400 6.52 -37.97 -4.54
N SER A 401 6.58 -39.24 -4.95
CA SER A 401 6.67 -40.41 -4.05
C SER A 401 8.11 -40.75 -3.73
N LEU A 402 8.33 -41.41 -2.59
CA LEU A 402 9.57 -42.14 -2.33
C LEU A 402 9.69 -43.42 -3.19
N VAL A 403 8.58 -43.99 -3.65
CA VAL A 403 8.56 -45.21 -4.48
C VAL A 403 8.14 -44.89 -5.92
N THR A 404 9.01 -45.16 -6.89
CA THR A 404 8.70 -45.04 -8.32
C THR A 404 7.91 -46.25 -8.80
N ASN A 405 6.58 -46.14 -8.94
CA ASN A 405 5.81 -47.16 -9.64
C ASN A 405 6.15 -47.13 -11.14
N LYS A 406 6.81 -48.18 -11.64
CA LYS A 406 6.92 -48.44 -13.08
C LYS A 406 5.54 -48.86 -13.61
N GLY A 407 4.80 -47.92 -14.21
CA GLY A 407 3.54 -48.14 -14.95
C GLY A 407 3.59 -47.39 -16.30
N PRO A 408 2.77 -47.76 -17.30
CA PRO A 408 3.22 -47.95 -18.68
C PRO A 408 3.46 -46.66 -19.48
N ILE A 409 4.66 -46.61 -20.07
CA ILE A 409 5.03 -46.18 -21.44
C ILE A 409 4.01 -45.27 -22.14
N ASP A 410 3.96 -43.99 -21.74
CA ASP A 410 3.60 -42.87 -22.64
C ASP A 410 4.00 -41.51 -22.03
N SER A 411 4.02 -41.42 -20.69
CA SER A 411 4.53 -40.22 -19.98
C SER A 411 6.04 -40.24 -19.75
N THR A 412 6.66 -41.43 -19.64
CA THR A 412 8.10 -41.59 -19.43
C THR A 412 8.91 -41.20 -20.65
N ALA A 413 8.42 -41.45 -21.87
CA ALA A 413 9.09 -40.99 -23.09
C ALA A 413 9.10 -39.45 -23.19
N ARG A 414 8.06 -38.79 -22.66
CA ARG A 414 7.97 -37.32 -22.62
C ARG A 414 8.82 -36.70 -21.51
N GLU A 415 8.89 -37.32 -20.35
CA GLU A 415 9.75 -36.87 -19.24
C GLU A 415 11.23 -37.17 -19.53
N GLU A 416 11.55 -38.31 -20.14
CA GLU A 416 12.91 -38.61 -20.62
C GLU A 416 13.32 -37.68 -21.78
N GLU A 417 12.42 -37.32 -22.70
CA GLU A 417 12.70 -36.30 -23.73
C GLU A 417 12.93 -34.90 -23.12
N GLU A 418 12.17 -34.50 -22.09
CA GLU A 418 12.35 -33.20 -21.42
C GLU A 418 13.63 -33.16 -20.56
N ASP A 419 13.94 -34.25 -19.86
CA ASP A 419 15.18 -34.41 -19.08
C ASP A 419 16.42 -34.56 -19.97
N GLU A 420 16.30 -35.22 -21.13
CA GLU A 420 17.36 -35.29 -22.15
C GLU A 420 17.61 -33.87 -22.70
N VAL A 421 16.57 -33.11 -23.05
CA VAL A 421 16.71 -31.73 -23.55
C VAL A 421 17.29 -30.76 -22.51
N ASP A 422 16.89 -30.86 -21.23
CA ASP A 422 17.43 -30.00 -20.17
C ASP A 422 18.89 -30.37 -19.80
N ASN A 423 19.27 -31.66 -19.88
CA ASN A 423 20.68 -32.07 -19.74
C ASN A 423 21.55 -31.56 -20.91
N LEU A 424 21.04 -31.58 -22.14
CA LEU A 424 21.74 -31.10 -23.34
C LEU A 424 21.95 -29.57 -23.37
N LEU A 425 21.14 -28.82 -22.61
CA LEU A 425 21.24 -27.36 -22.46
C LEU A 425 22.15 -26.92 -21.29
N SER A 426 22.57 -27.85 -20.43
CA SER A 426 23.53 -27.55 -19.36
C SER A 426 24.91 -27.25 -19.96
N THR A 427 25.51 -26.13 -19.59
CA THR A 427 26.78 -25.64 -20.14
C THR A 427 28.01 -26.43 -19.68
N ASP A 428 27.83 -27.42 -18.80
CA ASP A 428 28.94 -28.15 -18.17
C ASP A 428 29.58 -29.16 -19.13
N ASP A 429 28.81 -29.78 -20.04
CA ASP A 429 29.34 -30.74 -21.02
C ASP A 429 30.11 -30.09 -22.17
N GLN A 430 29.82 -28.83 -22.52
CA GLN A 430 30.57 -28.13 -23.57
C GLN A 430 32.00 -27.80 -23.14
N ARG A 431 32.28 -27.65 -21.83
CA ARG A 431 33.65 -27.46 -21.33
C ARG A 431 34.48 -28.74 -21.40
N LEU A 432 33.87 -29.90 -21.13
CA LEU A 432 34.50 -31.21 -21.24
C LEU A 432 34.71 -31.61 -22.71
N SER A 433 33.70 -31.42 -23.56
CA SER A 433 33.80 -31.69 -25.00
C SER A 433 34.79 -30.76 -25.71
N ARG A 434 34.88 -29.48 -25.32
CA ARG A 434 35.88 -28.56 -25.89
C ARG A 434 37.30 -28.85 -25.39
N LYS A 435 37.46 -29.36 -24.15
CA LYS A 435 38.75 -29.90 -23.66
C LYS A 435 39.14 -31.20 -24.35
N GLN A 436 38.19 -32.09 -24.59
CA GLN A 436 38.43 -33.36 -25.30
C GLN A 436 38.72 -33.14 -26.79
N ALA A 437 38.01 -32.22 -27.45
CA ALA A 437 38.29 -31.82 -28.83
C ALA A 437 39.65 -31.11 -28.95
N PHE A 438 39.99 -30.22 -28.01
CA PHE A 438 41.30 -29.56 -27.99
C PHE A 438 42.45 -30.55 -27.68
N ASN A 439 42.21 -31.55 -26.83
CA ASN A 439 43.18 -32.62 -26.57
C ASN A 439 43.31 -33.59 -27.75
N ALA A 440 42.22 -33.89 -28.46
CA ALA A 440 42.25 -34.74 -29.65
C ALA A 440 42.94 -34.03 -30.83
N ASP A 441 42.69 -32.74 -31.03
CA ASP A 441 43.39 -31.92 -32.04
C ASP A 441 44.88 -31.78 -31.71
N ALA A 442 45.23 -31.66 -30.42
CA ALA A 442 46.63 -31.64 -29.95
C ALA A 442 47.35 -32.98 -30.11
N GLU A 443 46.65 -34.12 -29.92
CA GLU A 443 47.19 -35.46 -30.16
C GLU A 443 47.38 -35.72 -31.66
N THR A 444 46.49 -35.26 -32.55
CA THR A 444 46.69 -35.43 -34.01
C THR A 444 47.84 -34.61 -34.61
N ALA A 445 48.32 -33.57 -33.92
CA ALA A 445 49.38 -32.71 -34.43
C ALA A 445 50.81 -33.25 -34.17
N SER A 446 50.99 -34.36 -33.45
CA SER A 446 52.31 -34.82 -32.98
C SER A 446 52.74 -36.23 -33.41
N PHE A 447 52.26 -36.77 -34.53
CA PHE A 447 52.64 -38.12 -34.96
C PHE A 447 53.40 -38.14 -36.29
N SER A 448 54.63 -38.67 -36.26
CA SER A 448 55.47 -38.97 -37.42
C SER A 448 55.13 -40.34 -38.02
N ASP A 449 55.28 -40.44 -39.34
CA ASP A 449 54.82 -41.51 -40.22
C ASP A 449 55.19 -42.96 -39.82
N SER A 450 54.16 -43.80 -39.67
CA SER A 450 54.22 -45.26 -39.88
C SER A 450 52.84 -45.82 -40.28
N GLU A 451 52.81 -46.93 -41.02
CA GLU A 451 51.60 -47.52 -41.66
C GLU A 451 50.45 -47.88 -40.69
N GLU A 452 50.71 -47.98 -39.38
CA GLU A 452 49.68 -48.23 -38.36
C GLU A 452 48.75 -47.01 -38.13
N THR A 453 49.09 -45.85 -38.71
CA THR A 453 48.37 -44.58 -38.54
C THR A 453 47.20 -44.38 -39.50
N SER A 454 47.16 -45.04 -40.66
CA SER A 454 46.10 -44.86 -41.68
C SER A 454 44.75 -45.44 -41.21
N ALA A 455 44.77 -46.65 -40.63
CA ALA A 455 43.58 -47.30 -40.08
C ALA A 455 42.98 -46.53 -38.90
N ARG A 456 43.82 -45.97 -38.02
CA ARG A 456 43.36 -45.13 -36.89
C ARG A 456 42.81 -43.77 -37.35
N ARG A 457 43.31 -43.22 -38.47
CA ARG A 457 42.82 -41.97 -39.07
C ARG A 457 41.45 -42.15 -39.72
N GLU A 458 41.21 -43.28 -40.36
CA GLU A 458 39.91 -43.63 -40.97
C GLU A 458 38.84 -43.86 -39.89
N GLU A 459 39.20 -44.53 -38.80
CA GLU A 459 38.35 -44.72 -37.63
C GLU A 459 38.01 -43.39 -36.94
N ALA A 460 38.97 -42.44 -36.87
CA ALA A 460 38.74 -41.10 -36.34
C ALA A 460 37.80 -40.25 -37.22
N LEU A 461 37.88 -40.39 -38.55
CA LEU A 461 37.00 -39.71 -39.50
C LEU A 461 35.57 -40.25 -39.45
N GLN A 462 35.38 -41.56 -39.26
CA GLN A 462 34.05 -42.15 -39.04
C GLN A 462 33.43 -41.67 -37.73
N ARG A 463 34.19 -41.61 -36.62
CA ARG A 463 33.72 -41.05 -35.35
C ARG A 463 33.33 -39.57 -35.47
N LEU A 464 34.02 -38.80 -36.32
CA LEU A 464 33.68 -37.40 -36.63
C LEU A 464 32.40 -37.26 -37.45
N ALA A 465 32.14 -38.17 -38.39
CA ALA A 465 30.91 -38.18 -39.19
C ALA A 465 29.68 -38.55 -38.35
N GLU A 466 29.80 -39.56 -37.49
CA GLU A 466 28.77 -39.95 -36.52
C GLU A 466 28.49 -38.82 -35.53
N ALA A 467 29.54 -38.16 -35.00
CA ALA A 467 29.38 -37.01 -34.11
C ALA A 467 28.64 -35.83 -34.78
N ARG A 468 28.85 -35.60 -36.08
CA ARG A 468 28.13 -34.56 -36.85
C ARG A 468 26.66 -34.91 -37.06
N GLN A 469 26.32 -36.17 -37.34
CA GLN A 469 24.92 -36.59 -37.47
C GLN A 469 24.18 -36.50 -36.12
N VAL A 470 24.82 -36.96 -35.04
CA VAL A 470 24.27 -36.83 -33.67
C VAL A 470 24.04 -35.37 -33.30
N LYS A 471 24.96 -34.46 -33.67
CA LYS A 471 24.81 -33.02 -33.47
C LYS A 471 23.62 -32.43 -34.27
N ALA A 472 23.42 -32.85 -35.52
CA ALA A 472 22.31 -32.37 -36.34
C ALA A 472 20.94 -32.81 -35.82
N VAL A 473 20.82 -34.07 -35.40
CA VAL A 473 19.60 -34.62 -34.75
C VAL A 473 19.32 -33.90 -33.42
N LYS A 474 20.38 -33.62 -32.64
CA LYS A 474 20.32 -32.86 -31.38
C LYS A 474 19.85 -31.41 -31.59
N GLU A 475 20.34 -30.73 -32.62
CA GLU A 475 19.91 -29.37 -32.98
C GLU A 475 18.45 -29.34 -33.48
N ALA A 476 18.00 -30.37 -34.20
CA ALA A 476 16.61 -30.49 -34.65
C ALA A 476 15.62 -30.71 -33.48
N LYS A 477 15.92 -31.64 -32.57
CA LYS A 477 15.12 -31.86 -31.33
C LYS A 477 15.04 -30.59 -30.48
N LEU A 478 16.15 -29.86 -30.35
CA LEU A 478 16.20 -28.60 -29.60
C LEU A 478 15.28 -27.53 -30.23
N ARG A 479 15.26 -27.42 -31.57
CA ARG A 479 14.38 -26.48 -32.30
C ARG A 479 12.91 -26.79 -32.06
N GLU A 480 12.49 -28.05 -32.08
CA GLU A 480 11.10 -28.43 -31.77
C GLU A 480 10.70 -28.09 -30.33
N ALA A 481 11.55 -28.40 -29.35
CA ALA A 481 11.30 -28.09 -27.94
C ALA A 481 11.15 -26.58 -27.71
N PHE A 482 11.97 -25.77 -28.37
CA PHE A 482 11.86 -24.31 -28.36
C PHE A 482 10.53 -23.84 -28.97
N GLN A 483 10.12 -24.36 -30.13
CA GLN A 483 8.84 -24.00 -30.76
C GLN A 483 7.64 -24.30 -29.85
N ARG A 484 7.66 -25.45 -29.15
CA ARG A 484 6.60 -25.84 -28.20
C ARG A 484 6.55 -24.90 -26.98
N ARG A 485 7.68 -24.60 -26.32
CA ARG A 485 7.76 -23.65 -25.18
C ARG A 485 7.29 -22.24 -25.56
N ILE A 486 7.55 -21.81 -26.81
CA ILE A 486 7.09 -20.51 -27.35
C ILE A 486 5.56 -20.52 -27.52
N ALA A 487 4.96 -21.61 -27.98
CA ALA A 487 3.52 -21.73 -28.15
C ALA A 487 2.75 -21.67 -26.80
N THR A 488 3.24 -22.35 -25.77
CA THR A 488 2.65 -22.31 -24.41
C THR A 488 2.75 -20.91 -23.79
N ARG A 489 3.90 -20.24 -23.90
CA ARG A 489 4.09 -18.87 -23.40
C ARG A 489 3.16 -17.86 -24.09
N ARG A 490 2.92 -18.02 -25.40
CA ARG A 490 1.97 -17.19 -26.16
C ARG A 490 0.53 -17.39 -25.65
N ARG A 491 0.13 -18.62 -25.32
CA ARG A 491 -1.20 -18.91 -24.75
C ARG A 491 -1.39 -18.26 -23.37
N VAL A 492 -0.38 -18.34 -22.49
CA VAL A 492 -0.45 -17.74 -21.14
C VAL A 492 -0.49 -16.21 -21.20
N LEU A 493 0.36 -15.59 -22.02
CA LEU A 493 0.35 -14.13 -22.21
C LEU A 493 -0.94 -13.65 -22.89
N ALA A 494 -1.49 -14.42 -23.82
CA ALA A 494 -2.80 -14.14 -24.39
C ALA A 494 -3.89 -14.18 -23.31
N LEU A 495 -3.90 -15.18 -22.44
CA LEU A 495 -4.86 -15.31 -21.35
C LEU A 495 -4.77 -14.14 -20.35
N LEU A 496 -3.56 -13.72 -19.96
CA LEU A 496 -3.33 -12.54 -19.13
C LEU A 496 -3.82 -11.25 -19.80
N GLY A 497 -3.60 -11.14 -21.11
CA GLY A 497 -4.11 -10.03 -21.94
C GLY A 497 -5.64 -9.95 -21.93
N HIS A 498 -6.34 -11.09 -22.05
CA HIS A 498 -7.80 -11.16 -22.00
C HIS A 498 -8.35 -10.76 -20.62
N ILE A 499 -7.74 -11.22 -19.53
CA ILE A 499 -8.14 -10.84 -18.16
C ILE A 499 -7.96 -9.33 -17.93
N SER A 500 -6.87 -8.74 -18.44
CA SER A 500 -6.61 -7.31 -18.30
C SER A 500 -7.66 -6.40 -18.99
N LEU A 501 -8.39 -6.93 -19.99
CA LEU A 501 -9.44 -6.20 -20.69
C LEU A 501 -10.75 -6.14 -19.88
N LEU A 502 -11.05 -7.19 -19.12
CA LEU A 502 -12.21 -7.26 -18.22
C LEU A 502 -11.98 -6.46 -16.93
N LEU A 503 -10.74 -6.41 -16.44
CA LEU A 503 -10.41 -5.76 -15.17
C LEU A 503 -10.60 -4.23 -15.19
N ARG A 504 -10.34 -3.56 -16.33
CA ARG A 504 -10.41 -2.08 -16.44
C ARG A 504 -11.80 -1.49 -16.17
N PRO A 505 -12.88 -1.92 -16.85
CA PRO A 505 -14.22 -1.41 -16.56
C PRO A 505 -14.71 -1.85 -15.18
N LEU A 506 -14.35 -3.07 -14.74
CA LEU A 506 -14.73 -3.58 -13.43
C LEU A 506 -14.21 -2.69 -12.29
N LEU A 507 -12.94 -2.30 -12.34
CA LEU A 507 -12.33 -1.42 -11.33
C LEU A 507 -12.99 -0.04 -11.28
N VAL A 508 -13.44 0.49 -12.42
CA VAL A 508 -14.12 1.79 -12.48
C VAL A 508 -15.53 1.68 -11.90
N VAL A 509 -16.27 0.63 -12.25
CA VAL A 509 -17.58 0.35 -11.67
C VAL A 509 -17.46 0.17 -10.16
N LEU A 510 -16.43 -0.55 -9.70
CA LEU A 510 -16.17 -0.74 -8.27
C LEU A 510 -15.82 0.59 -7.59
N GLY A 511 -14.98 1.43 -8.20
CA GLY A 511 -14.66 2.77 -7.68
C GLY A 511 -15.89 3.67 -7.58
N ILE A 512 -16.75 3.68 -8.60
CA ILE A 512 -18.01 4.46 -8.60
C ILE A 512 -18.99 3.90 -7.55
N ALA A 513 -19.14 2.59 -7.47
CA ALA A 513 -19.99 1.95 -6.46
C ALA A 513 -19.54 2.31 -5.04
N LEU A 514 -18.22 2.33 -4.79
CA LEU A 514 -17.66 2.71 -3.49
C LEU A 514 -17.97 4.15 -3.10
N ILE A 515 -18.10 5.10 -4.04
CA ILE A 515 -18.52 6.48 -3.72
C ILE A 515 -19.88 6.49 -3.02
N PHE A 516 -20.80 5.60 -3.42
CA PHE A 516 -22.13 5.49 -2.80
C PHE A 516 -22.15 4.58 -1.57
N VAL A 517 -21.22 3.62 -1.47
CA VAL A 517 -21.14 2.70 -0.32
C VAL A 517 -20.39 3.31 0.86
N VAL A 518 -19.34 4.11 0.63
CA VAL A 518 -18.51 4.71 1.68
C VAL A 518 -19.33 5.51 2.72
N PRO A 519 -20.33 6.32 2.34
CA PRO A 519 -21.16 7.05 3.28
C PRO A 519 -22.16 6.18 4.08
N HIS A 520 -22.07 4.85 3.98
CA HIS A 520 -22.99 3.95 4.68
C HIS A 520 -22.86 4.09 6.21
N PRO A 521 -23.98 4.31 6.93
CA PRO A 521 -23.94 4.66 8.34
C PRO A 521 -23.69 3.47 9.28
N GLN A 522 -23.39 2.26 8.79
CA GLN A 522 -23.15 1.06 9.61
C GLN A 522 -21.72 0.47 9.45
N SER A 523 -21.30 -0.28 10.47
CA SER A 523 -20.08 -1.12 10.45
C SER A 523 -20.28 -2.28 9.47
N PRO A 524 -19.26 -2.70 8.67
CA PRO A 524 -17.83 -2.39 8.79
C PRO A 524 -17.34 -1.13 8.07
N VAL A 525 -18.20 -0.41 7.35
CA VAL A 525 -17.80 0.71 6.49
C VAL A 525 -17.50 1.96 7.32
N SER A 526 -18.44 2.37 8.17
CA SER A 526 -18.26 3.47 9.12
C SER A 526 -18.12 2.96 10.55
N LYS A 527 -17.30 3.64 11.35
CA LYS A 527 -17.06 3.36 12.77
C LYS A 527 -17.62 4.49 13.63
N GLY A 528 -17.98 4.17 14.87
CA GLY A 528 -18.34 5.18 15.86
C GLY A 528 -17.11 6.03 16.21
N THR A 529 -17.27 7.33 16.43
CA THR A 529 -16.21 8.19 16.94
C THR A 529 -15.96 7.89 18.42
N TYR A 530 -14.70 8.00 18.83
CA TYR A 530 -14.26 7.77 20.19
C TYR A 530 -13.00 8.62 20.44
N VAL A 531 -12.69 8.88 21.70
CA VAL A 531 -11.49 9.63 22.06
C VAL A 531 -10.38 8.61 22.32
N ASP A 532 -9.33 8.63 21.49
CA ASP A 532 -8.18 7.71 21.64
C ASP A 532 -7.30 8.15 22.83
N GLU A 533 -7.09 9.46 23.01
CA GLU A 533 -6.24 9.99 24.08
C GLU A 533 -6.96 10.06 25.44
N ASN A 534 -6.53 9.19 26.37
CA ASN A 534 -7.13 9.08 27.70
C ASN A 534 -6.88 10.33 28.57
N ALA A 535 -5.80 11.08 28.33
CA ALA A 535 -5.47 12.29 29.09
C ALA A 535 -6.48 13.44 28.90
N LEU A 536 -7.24 13.44 27.80
CA LEU A 536 -8.17 14.53 27.47
C LEU A 536 -9.36 14.63 28.44
N GLN A 537 -9.85 13.50 28.97
CA GLN A 537 -10.97 13.43 29.92
C GLN A 537 -12.12 14.42 29.62
N PRO A 538 -12.66 14.43 28.39
CA PRO A 538 -13.60 15.45 27.94
C PRO A 538 -14.87 15.49 28.79
N GLY A 539 -15.22 16.67 29.30
CA GLY A 539 -16.44 16.90 30.08
C GLY A 539 -16.42 16.30 31.49
N GLN A 540 -15.30 15.77 31.99
CA GLN A 540 -15.21 15.19 33.33
C GLN A 540 -14.93 16.23 34.43
N ALA A 541 -14.31 17.35 34.08
CA ALA A 541 -13.94 18.37 35.04
C ALA A 541 -15.09 19.36 35.31
N ARG A 542 -15.16 19.84 36.56
CA ARG A 542 -16.14 20.85 36.95
C ARG A 542 -15.77 22.22 36.36
N VAL A 543 -16.65 22.78 35.54
CA VAL A 543 -16.52 24.11 34.95
C VAL A 543 -17.10 25.17 35.88
N TYR A 544 -16.32 26.22 36.19
CA TYR A 544 -16.73 27.30 37.10
C TYR A 544 -17.31 28.53 36.40
N TRP A 545 -17.34 28.56 35.07
CA TRP A 545 -18.02 29.61 34.29
C TRP A 545 -19.50 29.71 34.66
N ASP A 546 -19.92 30.89 35.11
CA ASP A 546 -21.25 31.15 35.68
C ASP A 546 -21.97 32.36 35.03
N TYR A 547 -23.10 32.78 35.61
CA TYR A 547 -23.89 33.91 35.07
C TYR A 547 -23.26 35.28 35.31
N PHE A 548 -22.33 35.41 36.26
CA PHE A 548 -21.58 36.65 36.46
C PHE A 548 -20.66 36.91 35.26
N ASP A 549 -19.93 35.87 34.82
CA ASP A 549 -19.10 35.93 33.62
C ASP A 549 -19.93 36.19 32.35
N VAL A 550 -21.13 35.59 32.28
CA VAL A 550 -22.08 35.83 31.17
C VAL A 550 -22.53 37.29 31.11
N THR A 551 -22.86 37.89 32.25
CA THR A 551 -23.29 39.30 32.31
C THR A 551 -22.19 40.23 31.82
N TYR A 552 -20.93 39.92 32.16
CA TYR A 552 -19.78 40.66 31.64
C TYR A 552 -19.59 40.48 30.13
N ALA A 553 -19.79 39.26 29.61
CA ALA A 553 -19.75 38.98 28.18
C ALA A 553 -20.86 39.72 27.41
N ASP A 554 -22.08 39.83 27.97
CA ASP A 554 -23.17 40.62 27.38
C ASP A 554 -22.80 42.11 27.29
N MET A 555 -22.26 42.70 28.36
CA MET A 555 -21.78 44.09 28.34
C MET A 555 -20.68 44.31 27.28
N LEU A 556 -19.73 43.37 27.14
CA LEU A 556 -18.71 43.45 26.09
C LEU A 556 -19.33 43.36 24.70
N SER A 557 -20.36 42.54 24.51
CA SER A 557 -21.05 42.39 23.24
C SER A 557 -21.75 43.69 22.79
N GLU A 558 -22.34 44.44 23.71
CA GLU A 558 -22.94 45.76 23.43
C GLU A 558 -21.87 46.77 22.97
N LYS A 559 -20.70 46.79 23.64
CA LYS A 559 -19.58 47.64 23.23
C LYS A 559 -19.06 47.28 21.83
N VAL A 560 -18.93 45.99 21.53
CA VAL A 560 -18.48 45.52 20.20
C VAL A 560 -19.52 45.85 19.12
N ALA A 561 -20.81 45.74 19.43
CA ALA A 561 -21.89 46.10 18.50
C ALA A 561 -21.86 47.60 18.15
N PHE A 562 -21.55 48.47 19.13
CA PHE A 562 -21.39 49.90 18.90
C PHE A 562 -20.23 50.23 17.94
N LEU A 563 -19.18 49.41 17.94
CA LEU A 563 -18.00 49.56 17.06
C LEU A 563 -18.22 49.01 15.65
N SER A 564 -19.47 48.80 15.23
CA SER A 564 -19.77 48.19 13.93
C SER A 564 -19.33 49.02 12.73
N GLY A 565 -19.41 50.35 12.83
CA GLY A 565 -18.94 51.30 11.82
C GLY A 565 -17.51 51.80 12.01
N ALA A 566 -16.78 51.33 13.04
CA ALA A 566 -15.48 51.87 13.43
C ALA A 566 -14.34 51.43 12.49
N SER A 567 -13.30 52.25 12.40
CA SER A 567 -12.07 51.95 11.66
C SER A 567 -11.31 50.77 12.29
N SER A 568 -10.42 50.12 11.52
CA SER A 568 -9.60 49.01 12.04
C SER A 568 -8.73 49.43 13.23
N ALA A 569 -8.27 50.68 13.26
CA ALA A 569 -7.50 51.24 14.37
C ALA A 569 -8.34 51.38 15.65
N GLU A 570 -9.53 51.99 15.56
CA GLU A 570 -10.43 52.15 16.72
C GLU A 570 -10.86 50.79 17.29
N ARG A 571 -11.14 49.82 16.42
CA ARG A 571 -11.46 48.44 16.82
C ARG A 571 -10.29 47.77 17.55
N ALA A 572 -9.08 47.92 17.03
CA ALA A 572 -7.88 47.42 17.67
C ALA A 572 -7.59 48.11 19.02
N ASP A 573 -7.82 49.42 19.11
CA ASP A 573 -7.62 50.18 20.35
C ASP A 573 -8.57 49.75 21.46
N PHE A 574 -9.84 49.47 21.13
CA PHE A 574 -10.78 48.90 22.08
C PHE A 574 -10.29 47.56 22.64
N VAL A 575 -9.98 46.59 21.77
CA VAL A 575 -9.52 45.26 22.19
C VAL A 575 -8.21 45.34 22.98
N TYR A 576 -7.28 46.20 22.55
CA TYR A 576 -6.01 46.43 23.23
C TYR A 576 -6.24 46.95 24.65
N SER A 577 -7.11 47.96 24.81
CA SER A 577 -7.42 48.55 26.11
C SER A 577 -8.09 47.57 27.08
N GLU A 578 -9.03 46.75 26.59
CA GLU A 578 -9.70 45.73 27.41
C GLU A 578 -8.71 44.66 27.87
N LEU A 579 -7.89 44.09 26.97
CA LEU A 579 -6.88 43.09 27.35
C LEU A 579 -5.82 43.64 28.31
N GLN A 580 -5.41 44.90 28.11
CA GLN A 580 -4.48 45.57 29.02
C GLN A 580 -5.10 45.80 30.40
N SER A 581 -6.40 46.11 30.47
CA SER A 581 -7.12 46.28 31.74
C SER A 581 -7.18 44.99 32.58
N TYR A 582 -7.06 43.82 31.94
CA TYR A 582 -7.01 42.52 32.62
C TYR A 582 -5.61 42.19 33.14
N GLY A 583 -4.61 43.07 32.92
CA GLY A 583 -3.23 42.83 33.31
C GLY A 583 -2.43 41.97 32.32
N LEU A 584 -2.95 41.77 31.09
CA LEU A 584 -2.27 41.00 30.06
C LEU A 584 -1.34 41.88 29.22
N GLN A 585 -0.25 41.30 28.71
CA GLN A 585 0.66 41.99 27.79
C GLN A 585 0.05 42.01 26.38
N ALA A 586 -0.83 42.98 26.13
CA ALA A 586 -1.46 43.21 24.84
C ALA A 586 -0.50 43.87 23.84
N ASN A 587 -0.60 43.48 22.57
CA ASN A 587 0.20 43.99 21.47
C ASN A 587 -0.69 44.21 20.23
N ARG A 588 -0.31 45.19 19.39
CA ARG A 588 -0.94 45.47 18.10
C ARG A 588 0.00 45.01 16.98
N GLN A 589 -0.56 44.41 15.93
CA GLN A 589 0.18 44.01 14.74
C GLN A 589 -0.53 44.55 13.49
N PRO A 590 -0.01 45.63 12.89
CA PRO A 590 -0.47 46.05 11.58
C PRO A 590 0.00 45.05 10.51
N TYR A 591 -0.85 44.85 9.51
CA TYR A 591 -0.52 44.04 8.34
C TYR A 591 -1.06 44.69 7.07
N GLN A 592 -0.39 44.42 5.95
CA GLN A 592 -0.77 44.89 4.63
C GLN A 592 -0.46 43.84 3.56
N HIS A 593 -1.45 43.53 2.74
CA HIS A 593 -1.26 42.73 1.53
C HIS A 593 -0.97 43.64 0.33
N ASP A 594 0.12 43.35 -0.38
CA ASP A 594 0.53 44.07 -1.59
C ASP A 594 -0.36 43.73 -2.82
N ILE A 595 -1.18 42.68 -2.71
CA ILE A 595 -2.00 42.15 -3.82
C ILE A 595 -3.36 42.87 -3.85
N SER A 596 -3.59 43.69 -4.87
CA SER A 596 -4.91 44.29 -5.16
C SER A 596 -5.83 43.25 -5.81
N LEU A 597 -6.99 43.01 -5.19
CA LEU A 597 -8.08 42.24 -5.78
C LEU A 597 -9.08 43.22 -6.43
N GLN A 598 -9.39 42.98 -7.71
CA GLN A 598 -10.41 43.69 -8.49
C GLN A 598 -10.36 45.23 -8.51
N GLY A 599 -9.35 45.86 -9.15
CA GLY A 599 -9.46 47.26 -9.60
C GLY A 599 -9.84 48.31 -8.53
N LYS A 600 -9.78 47.94 -7.25
CA LYS A 600 -9.86 48.80 -6.09
C LYS A 600 -8.43 48.98 -5.64
N ASP A 601 -7.92 50.20 -5.81
CA ASP A 601 -6.55 50.61 -5.49
C ASP A 601 -6.23 50.61 -3.98
N SER A 602 -7.03 49.95 -3.14
CA SER A 602 -6.78 49.86 -1.70
C SER A 602 -6.15 48.52 -1.36
N ALA A 603 -4.91 48.57 -0.88
CA ALA A 603 -4.25 47.43 -0.26
C ALA A 603 -5.12 46.89 0.89
N LEU A 604 -5.24 45.57 0.97
CA LEU A 604 -6.01 44.90 2.03
C LEU A 604 -5.16 44.97 3.32
N ALA A 605 -5.49 45.92 4.19
CA ALA A 605 -4.74 46.23 5.40
C ALA A 605 -5.64 46.20 6.64
N GLY A 606 -5.06 45.82 7.77
CA GLY A 606 -5.77 45.71 9.05
C GLY A 606 -4.80 45.69 10.23
N ILE A 607 -5.36 45.70 11.44
CA ILE A 607 -4.58 45.66 12.69
C ILE A 607 -5.11 44.54 13.57
N ASN A 608 -4.28 43.52 13.79
CA ASN A 608 -4.59 42.44 14.74
C ASN A 608 -4.21 42.86 16.16
N VAL A 609 -4.92 42.32 17.15
CA VAL A 609 -4.58 42.48 18.55
C VAL A 609 -4.42 41.12 19.19
N TYR A 610 -3.33 40.93 19.93
CA TYR A 610 -3.07 39.70 20.64
C TYR A 610 -2.49 39.95 22.03
N ALA A 611 -2.73 39.02 22.94
CA ALA A 611 -2.15 39.03 24.28
C ALA A 611 -1.81 37.61 24.72
N ARG A 612 -0.71 37.48 25.47
CA ARG A 612 -0.30 36.22 26.10
C ARG A 612 -0.59 36.28 27.59
N SER A 613 -1.22 35.25 28.10
CA SER A 613 -1.42 34.99 29.53
C SER A 613 -0.45 33.88 29.94
N ALA A 614 0.56 34.24 30.73
CA ALA A 614 1.51 33.29 31.28
C ALA A 614 0.86 32.50 32.43
N THR A 615 0.95 31.18 32.39
CA THR A 615 0.37 30.31 33.41
C THR A 615 1.38 30.09 34.55
N PRO A 616 1.02 30.33 35.83
CA PRO A 616 1.99 30.36 36.94
C PRO A 616 2.74 29.04 37.21
N ARG A 617 2.22 27.90 36.72
CA ARG A 617 2.73 26.56 37.03
C ARG A 617 3.76 26.03 36.04
N ILE A 618 4.05 26.76 34.97
CA ILE A 618 4.89 26.30 33.87
C ILE A 618 5.89 27.37 33.43
N ASP A 619 6.88 26.96 32.63
CA ASP A 619 7.95 27.81 32.12
C ASP A 619 7.59 28.58 30.83
N GLY A 620 6.34 28.48 30.38
CA GLY A 620 5.83 29.18 29.20
C GLY A 620 6.31 28.62 27.86
N ARG A 621 6.88 27.40 27.83
CA ARG A 621 7.31 26.77 26.57
C ARG A 621 6.17 26.30 25.69
N GLU A 622 5.00 26.04 26.26
CA GLU A 622 3.85 25.49 25.55
C GLU A 622 2.64 26.40 25.66
N ALA A 623 1.86 26.50 24.58
CA ALA A 623 0.70 27.37 24.52
C ALA A 623 -0.52 26.76 23.82
N LEU A 624 -1.69 27.31 24.13
CA LEU A 624 -2.98 27.10 23.49
C LEU A 624 -3.49 28.44 22.95
N ILE A 625 -4.04 28.44 21.73
CA ILE A 625 -4.58 29.66 21.11
C ILE A 625 -6.11 29.70 21.20
N LEU A 626 -6.66 30.82 21.66
CA LEU A 626 -8.07 31.18 21.51
C LEU A 626 -8.18 32.39 20.60
N THR A 627 -8.98 32.29 19.54
CA THR A 627 -9.09 33.38 18.57
C THR A 627 -10.52 33.66 18.14
N ALA A 628 -10.81 34.92 17.81
CA ALA A 628 -12.01 35.32 17.10
C ALA A 628 -11.61 36.28 15.98
N SER A 629 -12.18 36.08 14.80
CA SER A 629 -12.10 37.06 13.72
C SER A 629 -13.16 38.13 13.94
N TRP A 630 -12.85 39.38 13.64
CA TRP A 630 -13.80 40.49 13.79
C TRP A 630 -15.01 40.32 12.87
N ARG A 631 -14.79 39.78 11.66
CA ARG A 631 -15.85 39.43 10.72
C ARG A 631 -16.19 37.94 10.83
N SER A 632 -17.49 37.66 10.82
CA SER A 632 -18.04 36.31 10.76
C SER A 632 -18.08 35.82 9.32
N ARG A 633 -18.10 34.50 9.13
CA ARG A 633 -18.44 33.91 7.83
C ARG A 633 -19.88 34.22 7.39
N TRP A 634 -20.75 34.54 8.34
CA TRP A 634 -22.17 34.70 8.08
C TRP A 634 -22.44 36.04 7.40
N GLN A 635 -23.12 35.99 6.25
CA GLN A 635 -23.44 37.16 5.44
C GLN A 635 -24.87 37.68 5.68
N GLY A 636 -25.60 37.12 6.66
CA GLY A 636 -26.97 37.57 7.01
C GLY A 636 -28.10 36.82 6.29
N HIS A 637 -27.82 35.70 5.62
CA HIS A 637 -28.90 34.84 5.09
C HIS A 637 -29.71 34.25 6.25
N ASP A 638 -31.05 34.32 6.14
CA ASP A 638 -32.02 33.85 7.13
C ASP A 638 -31.80 34.45 8.54
N ASP A 639 -31.50 35.76 8.61
CA ASP A 639 -31.31 36.50 9.87
C ASP A 639 -32.58 36.47 10.75
N PRO A 640 -32.59 35.73 11.87
CA PRO A 640 -33.75 35.63 12.74
C PRO A 640 -33.97 36.90 13.57
N PHE A 641 -33.04 37.86 13.50
CA PHE A 641 -33.06 39.12 14.23
C PHE A 641 -33.08 40.33 13.28
N ALA A 642 -33.37 40.14 11.99
CA ALA A 642 -33.51 41.25 11.05
C ALA A 642 -34.65 42.20 11.47
N PRO A 643 -34.46 43.54 11.41
CA PRO A 643 -35.54 44.49 11.66
C PRO A 643 -36.69 44.25 10.68
N ALA A 644 -37.93 44.27 11.17
CA ALA A 644 -39.14 43.96 10.39
C ALA A 644 -39.32 44.82 9.11
N ASP A 645 -38.71 46.00 9.08
CA ASP A 645 -38.82 46.96 7.96
C ASP A 645 -37.86 46.67 6.78
N ASN A 646 -36.85 45.79 6.96
CA ASN A 646 -35.79 45.52 5.97
C ASN A 646 -35.75 44.07 5.46
N ALA A 647 -36.84 43.30 5.63
CA ALA A 647 -36.89 41.90 5.21
C ALA A 647 -36.82 41.69 3.67
N THR A 648 -36.98 42.74 2.87
CA THR A 648 -37.01 42.68 1.40
C THR A 648 -35.80 43.32 0.69
N GLU A 649 -34.91 44.00 1.40
CA GLU A 649 -33.73 44.63 0.80
C GLU A 649 -32.45 43.82 1.08
N THR A 650 -32.21 42.79 0.28
CA THR A 650 -30.91 42.09 0.18
C THR A 650 -29.75 42.98 -0.31
N SER A 651 -29.97 44.28 -0.51
CA SER A 651 -29.02 45.25 -1.08
C SER A 651 -28.14 45.99 -0.05
N THR A 652 -28.38 45.85 1.25
CA THR A 652 -27.53 46.47 2.31
C THR A 652 -26.61 45.47 3.02
N ILE A 653 -26.27 44.36 2.37
CA ILE A 653 -25.25 43.44 2.88
C ILE A 653 -23.88 44.06 2.54
N ASP A 654 -23.16 44.58 3.54
CA ASP A 654 -21.75 44.92 3.40
C ASP A 654 -21.03 43.67 2.87
N ALA A 655 -20.46 43.75 1.67
CA ALA A 655 -19.77 42.62 1.00
C ALA A 655 -18.61 42.03 1.83
N ARG A 656 -18.26 42.67 2.96
CA ARG A 656 -17.27 42.29 3.96
C ARG A 656 -17.80 41.39 5.10
N GLY A 657 -19.09 41.03 5.11
CA GLY A 657 -19.70 40.08 6.08
C GLY A 657 -20.18 40.73 7.40
N ARG A 658 -21.05 40.04 8.16
CA ARG A 658 -21.53 40.51 9.47
C ARG A 658 -20.40 40.46 10.52
N ILE A 659 -20.55 41.25 11.57
CA ILE A 659 -19.57 41.32 12.66
C ILE A 659 -19.78 40.14 13.61
N ASN A 660 -18.69 39.53 14.03
CA ASN A 660 -18.67 38.44 14.99
C ASN A 660 -18.77 38.99 16.43
N VAL A 661 -19.88 39.66 16.74
CA VAL A 661 -20.04 40.45 17.97
C VAL A 661 -19.82 39.58 19.21
N ARG A 662 -20.57 38.48 19.33
CA ARG A 662 -20.49 37.60 20.50
C ARG A 662 -19.25 36.70 20.48
N GLY A 663 -18.66 36.41 19.32
CA GLY A 663 -17.39 35.68 19.27
C GLY A 663 -16.23 36.51 19.84
N VAL A 664 -16.11 37.78 19.46
CA VAL A 664 -15.11 38.71 20.03
C VAL A 664 -15.35 38.92 21.52
N ALA A 665 -16.60 39.16 21.93
CA ALA A 665 -16.95 39.29 23.34
C ALA A 665 -16.65 38.02 24.15
N SER A 666 -16.90 36.82 23.58
CA SER A 666 -16.56 35.55 24.22
C SER A 666 -15.06 35.42 24.48
N VAL A 667 -14.22 35.74 23.48
CA VAL A 667 -12.76 35.67 23.64
C VAL A 667 -12.26 36.66 24.70
N LEU A 668 -12.79 37.89 24.73
CA LEU A 668 -12.43 38.89 25.74
C LEU A 668 -12.87 38.47 27.15
N ALA A 669 -14.11 38.01 27.32
CA ALA A 669 -14.61 37.54 28.61
C ALA A 669 -13.85 36.30 29.11
N LEU A 670 -13.56 35.35 28.21
CA LEU A 670 -12.73 34.18 28.51
C LEU A 670 -11.28 34.57 28.81
N ALA A 671 -10.72 35.62 28.19
CA ALA A 671 -9.38 36.10 28.50
C ALA A 671 -9.28 36.61 29.94
N ARG A 672 -10.29 37.35 30.40
CA ARG A 672 -10.40 37.76 31.81
C ARG A 672 -10.57 36.56 32.73
N TYR A 673 -11.49 35.64 32.41
CA TYR A 673 -11.77 34.49 33.28
C TYR A 673 -10.59 33.51 33.36
N LEU A 674 -10.08 33.05 32.21
CA LEU A 674 -9.05 31.99 32.13
C LEU A 674 -7.68 32.45 32.65
N SER A 675 -7.35 33.74 32.52
CA SER A 675 -6.08 34.27 33.06
C SER A 675 -6.00 34.22 34.59
N THR A 676 -7.14 34.15 35.28
CA THR A 676 -7.19 33.96 36.74
C THR A 676 -7.11 32.50 37.20
N GLN A 677 -7.18 31.54 36.26
CA GLN A 677 -7.27 30.12 36.58
C GLN A 677 -5.88 29.49 36.82
N ALA A 678 -5.56 29.17 38.07
CA ALA A 678 -4.24 28.62 38.43
C ALA A 678 -4.02 27.14 38.05
N HIS A 679 -5.05 26.42 37.58
CA HIS A 679 -5.00 24.97 37.34
C HIS A 679 -4.58 24.60 35.91
N LEU A 680 -4.34 25.58 35.04
CA LEU A 680 -3.86 25.34 33.68
C LEU A 680 -2.37 24.94 33.70
N SER A 681 -1.95 24.27 32.63
CA SER A 681 -0.60 23.72 32.40
C SER A 681 -0.04 24.14 31.03
N LYS A 682 -0.68 25.08 30.34
CA LYS A 682 -0.21 25.71 29.10
C LYS A 682 -0.49 27.20 29.17
N ASP A 683 0.33 28.00 28.50
CA ASP A 683 0.07 29.42 28.33
C ASP A 683 -1.11 29.62 27.39
N LEU A 684 -1.85 30.71 27.58
CA LEU A 684 -2.95 31.05 26.69
C LEU A 684 -2.58 32.25 25.83
N ILE A 685 -2.83 32.15 24.53
CA ILE A 685 -2.66 33.24 23.58
C ILE A 685 -4.03 33.60 23.05
N PHE A 686 -4.45 34.84 23.32
CA PHE A 686 -5.70 35.40 22.82
C PHE A 686 -5.41 36.24 21.58
N VAL A 687 -6.12 35.98 20.48
CA VAL A 687 -5.93 36.69 19.21
C VAL A 687 -7.28 37.16 18.68
N VAL A 688 -7.47 38.48 18.59
CA VAL A 688 -8.58 39.07 17.85
C VAL A 688 -8.03 39.59 16.53
N SER A 689 -8.42 38.94 15.44
CA SER A 689 -7.93 39.28 14.11
C SER A 689 -8.88 40.22 13.37
N ASP A 690 -8.33 41.17 12.63
CA ASP A 690 -9.14 42.04 11.77
C ASP A 690 -9.46 41.33 10.43
N GLY A 691 -10.66 41.55 9.90
CA GLY A 691 -11.19 40.77 8.79
C GLY A 691 -11.74 39.41 9.22
N HIS A 692 -11.80 38.45 8.28
CA HIS A 692 -12.24 37.07 8.57
C HIS A 692 -11.07 36.08 8.55
N LEU A 693 -10.31 36.05 7.44
CA LEU A 693 -9.18 35.13 7.23
C LEU A 693 -7.83 35.85 7.12
N GLU A 694 -7.85 37.12 6.71
CA GLU A 694 -6.66 37.89 6.33
C GLU A 694 -5.82 38.23 7.55
N GLY A 695 -6.45 38.74 8.61
CA GLY A 695 -5.75 39.07 9.85
C GLY A 695 -5.16 37.84 10.53
N ILE A 696 -5.90 36.74 10.62
CA ILE A 696 -5.39 35.53 11.27
C ILE A 696 -4.24 34.91 10.47
N HIS A 697 -4.29 34.95 9.13
CA HIS A 697 -3.20 34.53 8.26
C HIS A 697 -1.94 35.35 8.54
N ALA A 698 -2.07 36.68 8.58
CA ALA A 698 -0.94 37.56 8.86
C ALA A 698 -0.31 37.28 10.23
N TRP A 699 -1.15 37.12 11.25
CA TRP A 699 -0.68 36.80 12.60
C TRP A 699 0.00 35.44 12.67
N SER A 700 -0.62 34.38 12.12
CA SER A 700 -0.04 33.03 12.16
C SER A 700 1.26 32.94 11.38
N SER A 701 1.32 33.55 10.18
CA SER A 701 2.53 33.56 9.36
C SER A 701 3.70 34.26 10.06
N ALA A 702 3.44 35.36 10.76
CA ALA A 702 4.46 36.06 11.55
C ALA A 702 4.88 35.26 12.80
N TYR A 703 3.93 34.59 13.49
CA TYR A 703 4.22 33.80 14.69
C TYR A 703 5.08 32.56 14.38
N PHE A 704 4.78 31.83 13.31
CA PHE A 704 5.49 30.60 12.92
C PHE A 704 6.67 30.83 11.97
N GLY A 705 6.95 32.07 11.58
CA GLY A 705 8.10 32.43 10.75
C GLY A 705 7.96 32.07 9.26
N SER A 706 6.74 31.99 8.74
CA SER A 706 6.42 31.61 7.36
C SER A 706 5.64 32.72 6.63
N VAL A 707 6.26 33.89 6.50
CA VAL A 707 5.65 35.06 5.84
C VAL A 707 5.72 34.89 4.31
N PRO A 708 4.58 34.81 3.59
CA PRO A 708 4.58 34.66 2.13
C PRO A 708 4.97 35.95 1.40
N ASP A 709 5.50 35.81 0.18
CA ASP A 709 5.80 36.94 -0.71
C ASP A 709 4.55 37.80 -0.96
N GLY A 710 4.62 39.09 -0.64
CA GLY A 710 3.53 40.07 -0.79
C GLY A 710 2.68 40.32 0.46
N LEU A 711 3.01 39.71 1.60
CA LEU A 711 2.48 40.08 2.91
C LEU A 711 3.54 40.89 3.70
N LYS A 712 3.20 42.14 4.05
CA LYS A 712 3.99 42.97 4.97
C LYS A 712 3.33 42.90 6.34
N VAL A 713 4.06 42.41 7.34
CA VAL A 713 3.56 42.21 8.70
C VAL A 713 4.65 42.42 9.71
N ASP A 714 4.30 43.05 10.84
CA ASP A 714 5.23 43.25 11.95
C ASP A 714 5.48 41.93 12.71
N PRO A 715 6.70 41.69 13.21
CA PRO A 715 7.03 40.48 13.96
C PRO A 715 6.26 40.41 15.29
N VAL A 716 5.93 39.19 15.71
CA VAL A 716 5.20 38.96 16.97
C VAL A 716 6.17 39.06 18.17
N SER A 717 5.98 40.09 19.00
CA SER A 717 6.83 40.42 20.16
C SER A 717 6.88 39.35 21.26
N ALA A 718 5.82 38.55 21.42
CA ALA A 718 5.68 37.53 22.46
C ALA A 718 5.65 36.09 21.90
N GLY A 719 6.35 35.85 20.78
CA GLY A 719 6.43 34.54 20.13
C GLY A 719 7.33 33.53 20.86
N GLY A 720 7.39 32.30 20.35
CA GLY A 720 8.37 31.28 20.76
C GLY A 720 7.84 30.11 21.60
N SER A 721 6.56 30.14 22.00
CA SER A 721 5.92 28.97 22.62
C SER A 721 5.50 27.96 21.56
N GLN A 722 5.68 26.68 21.84
CA GLN A 722 5.15 25.60 21.02
C GLN A 722 3.63 25.53 21.20
N VAL A 723 2.90 25.74 20.11
CA VAL A 723 1.44 25.68 20.11
C VAL A 723 1.01 24.27 19.73
N TRP A 724 0.14 23.68 20.55
CA TRP A 724 -0.39 22.33 20.28
C TRP A 724 -1.76 22.36 19.61
N ASN A 725 -2.66 23.19 20.16
CA ASN A 725 -4.05 23.26 19.74
C ASN A 725 -4.47 24.73 19.58
N ALA A 726 -5.47 24.96 18.74
CA ALA A 726 -6.11 26.27 18.60
C ALA A 726 -7.62 26.14 18.41
N ILE A 727 -8.37 27.08 19.00
CA ILE A 727 -9.82 27.14 18.82
C ILE A 727 -10.24 28.54 18.41
N SER A 728 -11.04 28.60 17.35
CA SER A 728 -11.58 29.85 16.81
C SER A 728 -13.09 29.93 17.06
N ILE A 729 -13.59 31.07 17.52
CA ILE A 729 -15.00 31.28 17.85
C ILE A 729 -15.65 32.21 16.83
N ASP A 730 -16.67 31.72 16.14
CA ASP A 730 -17.52 32.49 15.24
C ASP A 730 -18.97 32.45 15.74
N TYR A 731 -19.36 33.48 16.48
CA TYR A 731 -20.65 33.62 17.13
C TYR A 731 -21.23 35.03 16.85
N PRO A 732 -21.94 35.20 15.72
CA PRO A 732 -22.36 36.53 15.26
C PRO A 732 -23.69 37.03 15.85
N ALA A 733 -24.60 36.13 16.25
CA ALA A 733 -25.98 36.47 16.66
C ALA A 733 -26.19 36.39 18.17
N ASP A 734 -27.37 36.81 18.67
CA ASP A 734 -27.62 36.86 20.11
C ASP A 734 -27.70 35.49 20.78
N SER A 735 -28.34 34.55 20.10
CA SER A 735 -28.45 33.16 20.52
C SER A 735 -28.27 32.25 19.31
N PHE A 736 -28.18 30.95 19.58
CA PHE A 736 -27.98 29.96 18.53
C PHE A 736 -28.72 28.66 18.80
N SER A 737 -28.98 27.91 17.73
CA SER A 737 -29.73 26.64 17.78
C SER A 737 -28.84 25.40 17.83
N ALA A 738 -27.65 25.48 17.23
CA ALA A 738 -26.70 24.38 17.14
C ALA A 738 -25.28 24.91 16.93
N LEU A 739 -24.29 24.08 17.30
CA LEU A 739 -22.89 24.33 17.05
C LEU A 739 -22.45 23.61 15.78
N GLU A 740 -21.95 24.35 14.80
CA GLU A 740 -21.28 23.78 13.64
C GLU A 740 -19.76 23.75 13.89
N VAL A 741 -19.18 22.55 13.92
CA VAL A 741 -17.74 22.40 14.04
C VAL A 741 -17.13 22.40 12.63
N GLN A 742 -16.31 23.41 12.36
CA GLN A 742 -15.55 23.55 11.14
C GLN A 742 -14.13 23.03 11.38
N TYR A 743 -13.72 22.09 10.55
CA TYR A 743 -12.46 21.38 10.73
C TYR A 743 -11.71 21.19 9.40
N GLU A 744 -12.35 21.43 8.27
CA GLU A 744 -11.73 21.32 6.96
C GLU A 744 -10.70 22.43 6.76
N GLY A 745 -9.41 22.06 6.68
CA GLY A 745 -8.31 22.97 6.39
C GLY A 745 -7.96 23.04 4.90
N PHE A 746 -6.92 23.82 4.62
CA PHE A 746 -6.42 24.01 3.26
C PHE A 746 -5.92 22.70 2.65
N ASP A 747 -6.14 22.56 1.34
CA ASP A 747 -5.63 21.45 0.52
C ASP A 747 -5.98 20.03 1.04
N GLY A 748 -7.08 19.90 1.80
CA GLY A 748 -7.54 18.62 2.36
C GLY A 748 -6.86 18.22 3.66
N GLN A 749 -6.14 19.14 4.33
CA GLN A 749 -5.63 18.94 5.68
C GLN A 749 -6.79 18.88 6.69
N LEU A 750 -6.59 18.04 7.71
CA LEU A 750 -7.56 17.80 8.78
C LEU A 750 -6.83 17.80 10.13
N PRO A 751 -7.49 18.23 11.22
CA PRO A 751 -6.93 18.15 12.55
C PRO A 751 -7.04 16.71 13.05
N ASN A 752 -6.30 16.39 14.10
CA ASN A 752 -6.51 15.15 14.82
C ASN A 752 -7.99 14.99 15.25
N MET A 753 -8.58 13.83 14.97
CA MET A 753 -10.00 13.56 15.22
C MET A 753 -10.40 13.73 16.70
N ASP A 754 -9.47 13.55 17.64
CA ASP A 754 -9.72 13.70 19.08
C ASP A 754 -10.09 15.14 19.46
N VAL A 755 -9.62 16.14 18.72
CA VAL A 755 -10.01 17.55 18.92
C VAL A 755 -11.50 17.73 18.67
N ILE A 756 -12.01 17.15 17.57
CA ILE A 756 -13.43 17.19 17.21
C ILE A 756 -14.24 16.37 18.20
N ASN A 757 -13.79 15.16 18.52
CA ASN A 757 -14.49 14.25 19.43
C ASN A 757 -14.58 14.82 20.85
N THR A 758 -13.55 15.56 21.29
CA THR A 758 -13.54 16.29 22.57
C THR A 758 -14.65 17.33 22.61
N VAL A 759 -14.78 18.16 21.57
CA VAL A 759 -15.87 19.16 21.50
C VAL A 759 -17.24 18.50 21.46
N VAL A 760 -17.41 17.43 20.69
CA VAL A 760 -18.69 16.70 20.60
C VAL A 760 -19.08 16.13 21.97
N ARG A 761 -18.15 15.49 22.68
CA ARG A 761 -18.40 14.94 24.03
C ARG A 761 -18.69 16.03 25.06
N ILE A 762 -17.97 17.14 25.00
CA ILE A 762 -18.22 18.28 25.90
C ILE A 762 -19.61 18.87 25.63
N ALA A 763 -19.98 19.09 24.36
CA ALA A 763 -21.28 19.64 23.98
C ALA A 763 -22.46 18.75 24.46
N ASP A 764 -22.30 17.42 24.39
CA ASP A 764 -23.28 16.46 24.92
C ASP A 764 -23.38 16.52 26.47
N SER A 765 -22.30 16.92 27.17
CA SER A 765 -22.24 17.00 28.65
C SER A 765 -22.68 18.34 29.25
N VAL A 766 -22.63 19.43 28.47
CA VAL A 766 -23.08 20.76 28.91
C VAL A 766 -24.60 20.75 29.13
N ALA A 767 -25.06 21.49 30.14
CA ALA A 767 -26.48 21.55 30.52
C ALA A 767 -27.40 21.77 29.30
N GLY A 768 -28.36 20.87 29.11
CA GLY A 768 -29.30 20.92 27.98
C GLY A 768 -28.84 20.27 26.67
N GLY A 769 -27.65 19.67 26.63
CA GLY A 769 -27.14 18.85 25.51
C GLY A 769 -27.12 19.59 24.19
N MET A 770 -26.05 20.32 23.91
CA MET A 770 -25.99 21.22 22.76
C MET A 770 -25.79 20.43 21.44
N PRO A 771 -26.69 20.56 20.45
CA PRO A 771 -26.60 19.79 19.23
C PRO A 771 -25.42 20.27 18.38
N VAL A 772 -24.52 19.33 18.07
CA VAL A 772 -23.40 19.55 17.17
C VAL A 772 -23.76 19.08 15.76
N ARG A 773 -23.40 19.86 14.74
CA ARG A 773 -23.70 19.58 13.33
C ARG A 773 -22.47 19.80 12.45
N PHE A 774 -22.50 19.23 11.25
CA PHE A 774 -21.52 19.47 10.19
C PHE A 774 -22.25 20.03 8.97
N GLY A 775 -22.14 21.33 8.72
CA GLY A 775 -22.81 22.04 7.62
C GLY A 775 -24.30 22.34 7.84
N ALA A 776 -24.88 23.08 6.89
CA ALA A 776 -26.29 23.45 6.89
C ALA A 776 -27.21 22.29 6.46
N ASN A 777 -28.35 22.14 7.14
CA ASN A 777 -29.41 21.23 6.71
C ASN A 777 -30.29 21.93 5.67
N PRO A 778 -30.43 21.41 4.44
CA PRO A 778 -31.42 21.93 3.51
C PRO A 778 -32.83 21.63 4.03
N ALA A 779 -33.77 22.52 3.74
CA ALA A 779 -35.18 22.38 4.13
C ALA A 779 -35.89 21.15 3.53
N ARG A 780 -35.32 20.52 2.49
CA ARG A 780 -35.88 19.33 1.82
C ARG A 780 -34.85 18.21 1.73
N SER A 781 -35.31 16.99 2.00
CA SER A 781 -34.51 15.78 1.83
C SER A 781 -34.53 15.31 0.37
N LEU A 782 -33.33 15.05 -0.19
CA LEU A 782 -33.18 14.67 -1.60
C LEU A 782 -33.50 13.20 -1.87
N VAL A 783 -33.38 12.33 -0.86
CA VAL A 783 -33.56 10.88 -1.02
C VAL A 783 -34.78 10.39 -0.23
N LYS A 784 -34.93 10.81 1.02
CA LYS A 784 -36.00 10.34 1.92
C LYS A 784 -37.40 10.72 1.42
N GLU A 785 -37.61 11.97 1.01
CA GLU A 785 -38.91 12.45 0.53
C GLU A 785 -39.38 11.75 -0.76
N PRO A 786 -38.58 11.67 -1.84
CA PRO A 786 -39.00 10.98 -3.05
C PRO A 786 -39.21 9.48 -2.82
N LEU A 787 -38.39 8.83 -1.99
CA LEU A 787 -38.59 7.42 -1.66
C LEU A 787 -39.86 7.19 -0.82
N ARG A 788 -40.15 8.07 0.14
CA ARG A 788 -41.40 8.06 0.92
C ARG A 788 -42.62 8.31 0.04
N ASN A 789 -42.50 9.19 -0.96
CA ASN A 789 -43.56 9.46 -1.93
C ASN A 789 -43.78 8.29 -2.88
N LEU A 790 -42.69 7.62 -3.31
CA LEU A 790 -42.76 6.40 -4.12
C LEU A 790 -43.40 5.25 -3.35
N ALA A 791 -42.97 5.02 -2.11
CA ALA A 791 -43.54 3.99 -1.24
C ALA A 791 -45.04 4.23 -1.02
N ARG A 792 -45.44 5.48 -0.73
CA ARG A 792 -46.87 5.88 -0.66
C ARG A 792 -47.62 5.62 -1.96
N LYS A 793 -47.02 5.92 -3.12
CA LYS A 793 -47.61 5.68 -4.45
C LYS A 793 -47.82 4.19 -4.74
N TRP A 794 -47.02 3.31 -4.13
CA TRP A 794 -47.10 1.85 -4.29
C TRP A 794 -47.87 1.17 -3.15
N GLY A 795 -48.53 1.93 -2.27
CA GLY A 795 -49.34 1.39 -1.16
C GLY A 795 -48.53 0.81 0.01
N VAL A 796 -47.22 1.04 0.06
CA VAL A 796 -46.32 0.50 1.11
C VAL A 796 -45.86 1.64 2.03
N ARG A 797 -45.99 1.47 3.36
CA ARG A 797 -45.35 2.37 4.33
C ARG A 797 -43.91 1.95 4.57
N LEU A 798 -42.96 2.88 4.47
CA LEU A 798 -41.57 2.63 4.83
C LEU A 798 -41.48 2.37 6.34
N ARG A 799 -40.72 1.34 6.74
CA ARG A 799 -40.46 1.05 8.16
C ARG A 799 -39.68 2.21 8.79
N SER A 800 -40.01 2.59 10.02
CA SER A 800 -39.37 3.69 10.76
C SER A 800 -37.84 3.58 10.80
N ASP A 801 -37.34 2.35 10.94
CA ASP A 801 -35.91 2.05 11.02
C ASP A 801 -35.20 2.41 9.70
N VAL A 802 -35.82 2.07 8.57
CA VAL A 802 -35.30 2.38 7.23
C VAL A 802 -35.37 3.89 6.96
N GLU A 803 -36.44 4.56 7.41
CA GLU A 803 -36.53 6.02 7.28
C GLU A 803 -35.47 6.77 8.09
N TYR A 804 -35.10 6.24 9.26
CA TYR A 804 -34.05 6.77 10.11
C TYR A 804 -32.67 6.57 9.48
N GLU A 805 -32.38 5.35 9.00
CA GLU A 805 -31.11 5.04 8.33
C GLU A 805 -30.92 5.80 7.03
N LEU A 806 -31.98 5.97 6.24
CA LEU A 806 -31.93 6.76 5.01
C LEU A 806 -31.62 8.23 5.29
N GLY A 807 -32.16 8.77 6.39
CA GLY A 807 -31.82 10.11 6.87
C GLY A 807 -30.35 10.23 7.28
N ASN A 808 -29.83 9.25 8.02
CA ASN A 808 -28.42 9.20 8.42
C ASN A 808 -27.47 9.01 7.24
N TYR A 809 -27.85 8.20 6.25
CA TYR A 809 -27.11 8.03 5.01
C TYR A 809 -27.08 9.34 4.22
N GLU A 810 -28.22 10.02 4.05
CA GLU A 810 -28.27 11.30 3.34
C GLU A 810 -27.44 12.38 4.05
N ALA A 811 -27.52 12.44 5.39
CA ALA A 811 -26.67 13.33 6.18
C ALA A 811 -25.19 12.98 5.98
N GLY A 812 -24.83 11.69 6.04
CA GLY A 812 -23.48 11.19 5.81
C GLY A 812 -22.94 11.53 4.42
N VAL A 813 -23.73 11.34 3.36
CA VAL A 813 -23.39 11.72 1.99
C VAL A 813 -23.16 13.23 1.91
N ARG A 814 -24.02 14.04 2.54
CA ARG A 814 -23.88 15.50 2.53
C ARG A 814 -22.62 15.97 3.23
N SER A 815 -22.34 15.46 4.44
CA SER A 815 -21.12 15.79 5.17
C SER A 815 -19.87 15.34 4.41
N ALA A 816 -19.90 14.14 3.81
CA ALA A 816 -18.83 13.66 2.94
C ALA A 816 -18.62 14.57 1.72
N LEU A 817 -19.68 14.96 1.03
CA LEU A 817 -19.61 15.87 -0.13
C LEU A 817 -19.14 17.27 0.25
N ARG A 818 -19.53 17.79 1.42
CA ARG A 818 -19.03 19.06 1.96
C ARG A 818 -17.52 18.99 2.16
N GLN A 819 -17.05 17.97 2.88
CA GLN A 819 -15.62 17.78 3.15
C GLN A 819 -14.82 17.56 1.86
N VAL A 820 -15.34 16.76 0.92
CA VAL A 820 -14.76 16.59 -0.42
C VAL A 820 -14.77 17.90 -1.20
N GLY A 821 -15.82 18.72 -1.07
CA GLY A 821 -15.91 20.03 -1.70
C GLY A 821 -14.80 20.98 -1.28
N PHE A 822 -14.58 21.13 0.03
CA PHE A 822 -13.46 21.92 0.58
C PHE A 822 -12.09 21.33 0.19
N GLY A 823 -11.96 20.00 0.19
CA GLY A 823 -10.74 19.35 -0.29
C GLY A 823 -10.47 19.62 -1.78
N VAL A 824 -11.50 19.59 -2.63
CA VAL A 824 -11.39 19.89 -4.06
C VAL A 824 -11.06 21.36 -4.30
N SER A 825 -11.72 22.29 -3.61
CA SER A 825 -11.42 23.71 -3.75
C SER A 825 -10.07 24.08 -3.13
N GLY A 826 -9.58 23.26 -2.19
CA GLY A 826 -8.37 23.54 -1.41
C GLY A 826 -8.55 24.68 -0.42
N GLN A 827 -9.81 25.09 -0.16
CA GLN A 827 -10.14 26.16 0.76
C GLN A 827 -10.30 25.63 2.18
N SER A 828 -9.95 26.47 3.15
CA SER A 828 -10.31 26.22 4.55
C SER A 828 -11.76 26.62 4.81
N SER A 829 -12.43 25.86 5.66
CA SER A 829 -13.78 26.17 6.13
C SER A 829 -13.82 27.36 7.12
N GLY A 830 -12.69 27.71 7.73
CA GLY A 830 -12.57 28.88 8.62
C GLY A 830 -11.13 29.25 9.00
N PRO A 831 -10.94 30.17 9.96
CA PRO A 831 -9.62 30.64 10.44
C PRO A 831 -8.66 29.53 10.87
N HIS A 832 -9.17 28.40 11.37
CA HIS A 832 -8.37 27.29 11.86
C HIS A 832 -7.42 26.67 10.83
N GLY A 833 -7.75 26.75 9.53
CA GLY A 833 -6.95 26.13 8.48
C GLY A 833 -5.52 26.68 8.39
N PHE A 834 -5.27 27.91 8.85
CA PHE A 834 -3.91 28.46 8.89
C PHE A 834 -3.04 27.78 9.96
N PHE A 835 -3.63 27.39 11.09
CA PHE A 835 -2.92 26.64 12.13
C PHE A 835 -2.56 25.22 11.66
N GLN A 836 -3.45 24.57 10.91
CA GLN A 836 -3.21 23.21 10.41
C GLN A 836 -1.99 23.11 9.47
N ARG A 837 -1.71 24.18 8.71
CA ARG A 837 -0.48 24.27 7.87
C ARG A 837 0.79 24.21 8.69
N HIS A 838 0.73 24.67 9.94
CA HIS A 838 1.81 24.61 10.92
C HIS A 838 1.72 23.37 11.82
N HIS A 839 0.92 22.38 11.41
CA HIS A 839 0.73 21.14 12.15
C HIS A 839 0.12 21.34 13.55
N ILE A 840 -0.70 22.37 13.72
CA ILE A 840 -1.44 22.64 14.95
C ILE A 840 -2.86 22.15 14.77
N ASP A 841 -3.32 21.33 15.71
CA ASP A 841 -4.66 20.77 15.66
C ASP A 841 -5.69 21.85 16.04
N ALA A 842 -6.45 22.31 15.04
CA ALA A 842 -7.31 23.47 15.20
C ALA A 842 -8.68 23.30 14.56
N ILE A 843 -9.67 23.92 15.18
CA ILE A 843 -11.08 23.94 14.74
C ILE A 843 -11.69 25.34 14.92
N THR A 844 -12.71 25.65 14.11
CA THR A 844 -13.56 26.82 14.30
C THR A 844 -14.96 26.38 14.74
N LEU A 845 -15.46 26.98 15.80
CA LEU A 845 -16.82 26.77 16.29
C LEU A 845 -17.72 27.87 15.73
N TYR A 846 -18.65 27.49 14.87
CA TYR A 846 -19.64 28.40 14.31
C TYR A 846 -20.99 28.20 15.02
N ALA A 847 -21.49 29.23 15.69
CA ALA A 847 -22.77 29.22 16.36
C ALA A 847 -23.88 29.60 15.37
N VAL A 848 -24.75 28.65 15.01
CA VAL A 848 -25.80 28.84 13.99
C VAL A 848 -26.87 29.81 14.50
N PRO A 849 -27.01 31.02 13.90
CA PRO A 849 -27.94 32.04 14.37
C PRO A 849 -29.38 31.52 14.51
N ALA A 850 -29.99 31.73 15.68
CA ALA A 850 -31.38 31.39 15.96
C ALA A 850 -31.86 32.11 17.23
N ALA A 851 -33.17 32.22 17.45
CA ALA A 851 -33.75 32.83 18.64
C ALA A 851 -33.55 32.04 19.96
N GLY A 852 -32.78 30.94 19.96
CA GLY A 852 -32.47 30.15 21.16
C GLY A 852 -32.54 28.65 20.91
N PRO A 853 -32.17 27.81 21.90
CA PRO A 853 -32.09 28.11 23.34
C PRO A 853 -30.68 28.41 23.90
N TYR A 854 -29.62 28.40 23.08
CA TYR A 854 -28.24 28.46 23.57
C TYR A 854 -27.62 29.87 23.45
N GLY A 855 -26.66 30.18 24.33
CA GLY A 855 -26.04 31.51 24.46
C GLY A 855 -24.66 31.48 25.13
N PHE A 856 -24.18 32.63 25.65
CA PHE A 856 -22.86 32.76 26.29
C PHE A 856 -22.59 31.75 27.41
N PHE A 857 -23.61 31.41 28.21
CA PHE A 857 -23.48 30.40 29.25
C PHE A 857 -22.99 29.04 28.69
N HIS A 858 -23.57 28.61 27.57
CA HIS A 858 -23.23 27.32 26.95
C HIS A 858 -21.88 27.39 26.23
N MET A 859 -21.62 28.48 25.50
CA MET A 859 -20.36 28.69 24.79
C MET A 859 -19.17 28.77 25.76
N GLY A 860 -19.28 29.58 26.82
CA GLY A 860 -18.21 29.75 27.81
C GLY A 860 -17.87 28.43 28.52
N ARG A 861 -18.88 27.66 28.92
CA ARG A 861 -18.67 26.34 29.54
C ARG A 861 -18.01 25.33 28.61
N LEU A 862 -18.38 25.33 27.33
CA LEU A 862 -17.77 24.46 26.33
C LEU A 862 -16.30 24.82 26.12
N ILE A 863 -15.98 26.10 25.90
CA ILE A 863 -14.60 26.53 25.65
C ILE A 863 -13.73 26.30 26.88
N GLU A 864 -14.22 26.61 28.08
CA GLU A 864 -13.50 26.37 29.34
C GLU A 864 -13.16 24.88 29.52
N SER A 865 -14.14 23.99 29.30
CA SER A 865 -13.91 22.55 29.36
C SER A 865 -12.95 22.08 28.27
N PHE A 866 -13.00 22.66 27.07
CA PHE A 866 -12.08 22.32 25.98
C PHE A 866 -10.65 22.74 26.31
N VAL A 867 -10.46 23.97 26.79
CA VAL A 867 -9.16 24.50 27.24
C VAL A 867 -8.59 23.60 28.33
N ARG A 868 -9.42 23.18 29.30
CA ARG A 868 -8.99 22.26 30.36
C ARG A 868 -8.56 20.89 29.82
N SER A 869 -9.34 20.29 28.93
CA SER A 869 -8.98 19.02 28.29
C SER A 869 -7.66 19.11 27.51
N MET A 870 -7.46 20.18 26.73
CA MET A 870 -6.23 20.38 25.96
C MET A 870 -5.03 20.75 26.84
N SER A 871 -5.27 21.39 27.98
CA SER A 871 -4.23 21.68 28.97
C SER A 871 -3.63 20.39 29.51
N ASN A 872 -4.43 19.35 29.78
CA ASN A 872 -3.97 18.07 30.33
C ASN A 872 -3.01 17.28 29.42
N LEU A 873 -2.92 17.60 28.13
CA LEU A 873 -2.00 16.94 27.22
C LEU A 873 -0.55 17.19 27.64
N LEU A 874 0.26 16.15 27.77
CA LEU A 874 1.71 16.27 27.99
C LEU A 874 2.52 16.28 26.70
N GLU A 875 1.90 15.86 25.60
CA GLU A 875 2.53 15.69 24.30
C GLU A 875 1.54 15.95 23.17
N ARG A 876 2.02 15.86 21.92
CA ARG A 876 1.17 16.02 20.75
C ARG A 876 0.13 14.92 20.70
N LEU A 877 -1.05 15.25 20.22
CA LEU A 877 -1.97 14.23 19.72
C LEU A 877 -1.29 13.50 18.56
N HIS A 878 -1.03 12.20 18.73
CA HIS A 878 -0.36 11.37 17.72
C HIS A 878 -0.93 9.95 17.60
N HIS A 879 -1.76 9.52 18.56
CA HIS A 879 -2.39 8.20 18.57
C HIS A 879 -3.67 8.11 17.72
N SER A 880 -4.46 9.20 17.65
CA SER A 880 -5.71 9.26 16.86
C SER A 880 -5.47 9.51 15.36
N GLN A 881 -6.53 9.39 14.56
CA GLN A 881 -6.52 9.48 13.11
C GLN A 881 -6.38 10.93 12.58
N PHE A 882 -5.52 11.10 11.58
CA PHE A 882 -5.31 12.36 10.84
C PHE A 882 -5.97 12.38 9.45
N PHE A 883 -6.42 11.23 8.96
CA PHE A 883 -7.12 11.11 7.69
C PHE A 883 -8.40 10.30 7.88
N TYR A 884 -9.54 10.98 7.77
CA TYR A 884 -10.86 10.41 7.98
C TYR A 884 -11.90 11.18 7.18
N LEU A 885 -13.04 10.55 6.94
CA LEU A 885 -14.23 11.19 6.39
C LEU A 885 -15.32 11.17 7.46
N LEU A 886 -15.72 12.34 7.97
CA LEU A 886 -16.79 12.41 8.97
C LEU A 886 -18.15 12.37 8.28
N LEU A 887 -18.97 11.39 8.65
CA LEU A 887 -20.34 11.26 8.15
C LEU A 887 -21.32 12.00 9.07
N ASN A 888 -21.08 11.92 10.37
CA ASN A 888 -21.81 12.67 11.38
C ASN A 888 -20.92 12.83 12.62
N PRO A 889 -21.27 13.68 13.61
CA PRO A 889 -20.42 13.93 14.79
C PRO A 889 -20.04 12.67 15.59
N ARG A 890 -20.76 11.57 15.36
CA ARG A 890 -20.61 10.30 16.07
C ARG A 890 -20.09 9.17 15.19
N ARG A 891 -19.84 9.40 13.89
CA ARG A 891 -19.38 8.37 12.95
C ARG A 891 -18.44 8.91 11.88
N PHE A 892 -17.40 8.14 11.62
CA PHE A 892 -16.38 8.43 10.61
C PHE A 892 -16.07 7.20 9.76
N VAL A 893 -15.49 7.42 8.59
CA VAL A 893 -14.91 6.38 7.73
C VAL A 893 -13.39 6.49 7.76
N PRO A 894 -12.66 5.40 8.09
CA PRO A 894 -11.20 5.39 8.01
C PRO A 894 -10.71 5.59 6.57
N ILE A 895 -9.61 6.32 6.39
CA ILE A 895 -9.04 6.55 5.06
C ILE A 895 -8.69 5.26 4.31
N GLY A 896 -8.31 4.18 5.01
CA GLY A 896 -8.00 2.89 4.40
C GLY A 896 -9.17 2.30 3.60
N THR A 897 -10.41 2.66 3.93
CA THR A 897 -11.60 2.29 3.16
C THR A 897 -11.87 3.30 2.05
N ALA A 898 -11.75 4.60 2.32
CA ALA A 898 -12.03 5.65 1.33
C ALA A 898 -11.02 5.67 0.17
N ILE A 899 -9.72 5.47 0.45
CA ILE A 899 -8.62 5.52 -0.54
C ILE A 899 -8.74 4.47 -1.65
N LEU A 900 -9.54 3.42 -1.44
CA LEU A 900 -9.83 2.42 -2.46
C LEU A 900 -10.48 3.02 -3.72
N ILE A 901 -11.23 4.12 -3.57
CA ILE A 901 -11.88 4.82 -4.69
C ILE A 901 -10.84 5.33 -5.72
N PRO A 902 -9.95 6.29 -5.38
CA PRO A 902 -8.93 6.78 -6.30
C PRO A 902 -7.91 5.69 -6.68
N LEU A 903 -7.66 4.71 -5.81
CA LEU A 903 -6.77 3.58 -6.11
C LEU A 903 -7.29 2.75 -7.28
N PHE A 904 -8.56 2.32 -7.25
CA PHE A 904 -9.14 1.54 -8.35
C PHE A 904 -9.21 2.33 -9.66
N LEU A 905 -9.52 3.63 -9.58
CA LEU A 905 -9.49 4.51 -10.74
C LEU A 905 -8.06 4.66 -11.31
N SER A 906 -7.04 4.84 -10.46
CA SER A 906 -5.63 4.94 -10.85
C SER A 906 -5.12 3.66 -11.53
N ILE A 907 -5.43 2.48 -10.97
CA ILE A 907 -5.06 1.19 -11.56
C ILE A 907 -5.74 1.04 -12.93
N SER A 908 -7.03 1.38 -13.05
CA SER A 908 -7.74 1.31 -14.33
C SER A 908 -7.16 2.22 -15.40
N LEU A 909 -6.83 3.47 -15.05
CA LEU A 909 -6.17 4.44 -15.94
C LEU A 909 -4.82 3.91 -16.42
N THR A 910 -4.00 3.39 -15.50
CA THR A 910 -2.66 2.86 -15.80
C THR A 910 -2.72 1.64 -16.73
N ILE A 911 -3.60 0.66 -16.44
CA ILE A 911 -3.79 -0.52 -17.30
C ILE A 911 -4.31 -0.10 -18.68
N SER A 912 -5.19 0.91 -18.75
CA SER A 912 -5.70 1.45 -20.02
C SER A 912 -4.59 2.08 -20.87
N GLY A 913 -3.68 2.84 -20.25
CA GLY A 913 -2.51 3.40 -20.92
C GLY A 913 -1.53 2.33 -21.43
N LEU A 914 -1.19 1.36 -20.59
CA LEU A 914 -0.33 0.23 -20.97
C LEU A 914 -0.92 -0.58 -22.12
N ALA A 915 -2.22 -0.80 -22.13
CA ALA A 915 -2.87 -1.55 -23.19
C ALA A 915 -2.82 -0.84 -24.54
N MET A 916 -3.02 0.48 -24.55
CA MET A 916 -2.87 1.30 -25.77
C MET A 916 -1.42 1.28 -26.27
N TRP A 917 -0.46 1.37 -25.35
CA TRP A 917 0.97 1.25 -25.66
C TRP A 917 1.31 -0.10 -26.32
N PHE A 918 0.76 -1.21 -25.82
CA PHE A 918 0.95 -2.53 -26.41
C PHE A 918 0.20 -2.73 -27.73
N ALA A 919 -0.99 -2.11 -27.89
CA ALA A 919 -1.73 -2.14 -29.15
C ALA A 919 -0.93 -1.48 -30.28
N GLU A 920 -0.31 -0.32 -30.01
CA GLU A 920 0.58 0.35 -30.96
C GLU A 920 1.84 -0.46 -31.27
N GLU A 921 2.38 -1.20 -30.32
CA GLU A 921 3.51 -2.10 -30.57
C GLU A 921 3.12 -3.24 -31.54
N LYS A 922 1.88 -3.77 -31.44
CA LYS A 922 1.38 -4.79 -32.37
C LYS A 922 1.32 -4.26 -33.81
N VAL A 923 0.80 -3.05 -34.01
CA VAL A 923 0.75 -2.38 -35.31
C VAL A 923 2.15 -2.09 -35.85
N SER A 924 3.05 -1.59 -34.99
CA SER A 924 4.45 -1.31 -35.33
C SER A 924 5.18 -2.58 -35.77
N LYS A 925 4.92 -3.70 -35.09
CA LYS A 925 5.49 -5.00 -35.43
C LYS A 925 5.01 -5.51 -36.80
N GLN A 926 3.71 -5.41 -37.07
CA GLN A 926 3.16 -5.80 -38.38
C GLN A 926 3.78 -5.00 -39.53
N LYS A 927 4.00 -3.70 -39.34
CA LYS A 927 4.69 -2.86 -40.35
C LYS A 927 6.15 -3.25 -40.55
N ARG A 928 6.89 -3.55 -39.47
CA ARG A 928 8.27 -4.05 -39.55
C ARG A 928 8.35 -5.36 -40.34
N GLU A 929 7.42 -6.28 -40.08
CA GLU A 929 7.32 -7.55 -40.79
C GLU A 929 6.96 -7.35 -42.27
N ALA A 930 6.08 -6.39 -42.59
CA ALA A 930 5.73 -6.03 -43.97
C ALA A 930 6.93 -5.49 -44.77
N VAL A 931 7.73 -4.60 -44.19
CA VAL A 931 8.99 -4.09 -44.81
C VAL A 931 9.99 -5.23 -45.04
N LEU A 932 10.04 -6.23 -44.16
CA LEU A 932 10.93 -7.38 -44.32
C LEU A 932 10.45 -8.36 -45.40
N SER A 933 9.13 -8.41 -45.64
CA SER A 933 8.51 -9.24 -46.68
C SER A 933 8.56 -8.62 -48.08
N SER A 934 8.65 -7.29 -48.21
CA SER A 934 8.76 -6.60 -49.51
C SER A 934 10.12 -6.78 -50.19
N LEU A 935 11.15 -7.23 -49.47
CA LEU A 935 12.51 -7.49 -49.96
C LEU A 935 12.65 -8.79 -50.79
N GLY A 936 11.55 -9.49 -51.12
CA GLY A 936 11.56 -10.72 -51.92
C GLY A 936 12.03 -11.98 -51.17
N PRO A 937 11.75 -13.18 -51.71
CA PRO A 937 12.17 -14.44 -51.12
C PRO A 937 13.65 -14.68 -51.43
N ALA A 938 14.54 -14.42 -50.48
CA ALA A 938 15.88 -14.98 -50.54
C ALA A 938 15.78 -16.50 -50.39
N GLY A 939 16.49 -17.25 -51.23
CA GLY A 939 16.61 -18.71 -51.12
C GLY A 939 16.86 -19.08 -49.67
N THR A 940 15.90 -19.77 -49.06
CA THR A 940 15.95 -20.18 -47.67
C THR A 940 17.04 -21.23 -47.53
N GLY A 941 18.26 -20.81 -47.21
CA GLY A 941 19.16 -21.66 -46.44
C GLY A 941 18.41 -22.05 -45.16
N GLU A 942 18.02 -23.32 -45.06
CA GLU A 942 17.42 -23.91 -43.87
C GLU A 942 18.32 -23.64 -42.66
N SER A 943 18.05 -22.67 -41.78
CA SER A 943 18.55 -22.76 -40.38
C SER A 943 18.21 -21.66 -39.37
N ASP A 944 17.72 -20.46 -39.67
CA ASP A 944 17.63 -19.44 -38.61
C ASP A 944 16.22 -19.18 -38.06
N VAL A 945 16.02 -19.51 -36.78
CA VAL A 945 14.81 -19.19 -36.01
C VAL A 945 14.73 -17.67 -35.81
N GLN A 946 13.70 -17.03 -36.37
CA GLN A 946 13.49 -15.59 -36.19
C GLN A 946 13.46 -15.22 -34.69
N PRO A 947 14.28 -14.25 -34.24
CA PRO A 947 14.34 -13.86 -32.84
C PRO A 947 13.00 -13.28 -32.39
N GLU A 948 12.61 -13.64 -31.17
CA GLU A 948 11.25 -13.48 -30.69
C GLU A 948 10.90 -11.97 -30.45
N THR A 949 11.90 -11.07 -30.38
CA THR A 949 11.84 -9.59 -30.54
C THR A 949 13.07 -9.17 -31.30
N PRO A 950 12.96 -8.95 -32.60
CA PRO A 950 14.10 -8.49 -33.35
C PRO A 950 14.38 -7.03 -33.00
N THR A 951 15.62 -6.74 -32.61
CA THR A 951 16.06 -5.37 -32.32
C THR A 951 16.11 -4.58 -33.63
N LEU A 952 16.08 -3.24 -33.55
CA LEU A 952 16.25 -2.41 -34.74
C LEU A 952 17.56 -2.73 -35.47
N GLY A 953 18.62 -3.02 -34.71
CA GLY A 953 19.90 -3.49 -35.25
C GLY A 953 19.77 -4.81 -36.01
N TRP A 954 18.98 -5.77 -35.51
CA TRP A 954 18.70 -7.02 -36.22
C TRP A 954 17.91 -6.78 -37.52
N TYR A 955 16.87 -5.94 -37.48
CA TYR A 955 16.12 -5.61 -38.70
C TYR A 955 17.01 -4.93 -39.73
N ARG A 956 17.88 -4.01 -39.29
CA ARG A 956 18.86 -3.35 -40.15
C ARG A 956 19.84 -4.36 -40.77
N ASP A 957 20.37 -5.27 -39.96
CA ASP A 957 21.30 -6.33 -40.42
C ASP A 957 20.62 -7.28 -41.42
N GLN A 958 19.37 -7.64 -41.20
CA GLN A 958 18.59 -8.49 -42.11
C GLN A 958 18.22 -7.78 -43.42
N VAL A 959 17.86 -6.50 -43.36
CA VAL A 959 17.62 -5.67 -44.56
C VAL A 959 18.91 -5.58 -45.38
N VAL A 960 20.06 -5.31 -44.74
CA VAL A 960 21.36 -5.25 -45.40
C VAL A 960 21.76 -6.62 -45.99
N LYS A 961 21.64 -7.71 -45.22
CA LYS A 961 21.97 -9.08 -45.69
C LYS A 961 21.10 -9.54 -46.86
N LYS A 962 19.78 -9.34 -46.78
CA LYS A 962 18.86 -9.72 -47.85
C LYS A 962 19.08 -8.88 -49.11
N TYR A 963 19.35 -7.58 -48.95
CA TYR A 963 19.58 -6.68 -50.08
C TYR A 963 20.92 -6.97 -50.77
N LEU A 964 22.00 -7.23 -50.01
CA LEU A 964 23.31 -7.66 -50.54
C LEU A 964 23.26 -8.99 -51.30
N ALA A 965 22.38 -9.91 -50.89
CA ALA A 965 22.17 -11.19 -51.57
C ALA A 965 21.39 -11.04 -52.91
N LEU A 966 20.72 -9.92 -53.13
CA LEU A 966 19.88 -9.64 -54.31
C LEU A 966 20.55 -8.73 -55.37
N SER A 967 21.57 -7.95 -55.00
CA SER A 967 22.16 -6.92 -55.87
C SER A 967 23.54 -7.32 -56.41
N GLY A 968 23.58 -7.77 -57.67
CA GLY A 968 24.78 -7.69 -58.51
C GLY A 968 24.81 -6.36 -59.27
N GLY A 969 25.59 -5.39 -58.79
CA GLY A 969 26.03 -4.20 -59.55
C GLY A 969 25.10 -2.96 -59.63
N GLU A 970 25.72 -1.78 -59.53
CA GLU A 970 25.28 -0.41 -59.94
C GLU A 970 24.57 0.57 -58.96
N GLU A 971 24.87 1.86 -59.17
CA GLU A 971 24.57 3.11 -58.42
C GLU A 971 23.12 3.31 -57.93
N LYS A 972 22.12 2.56 -58.42
CA LYS A 972 20.74 2.57 -57.88
C LYS A 972 20.59 1.89 -56.50
N VAL A 973 21.68 1.33 -55.97
CA VAL A 973 21.78 0.60 -54.70
C VAL A 973 21.56 1.50 -53.47
N GLU A 974 22.10 2.72 -53.47
CA GLU A 974 22.06 3.59 -52.29
C GLU A 974 20.66 4.18 -52.07
N GLN A 975 19.99 4.64 -53.12
CA GLN A 975 18.69 5.31 -53.02
C GLN A 975 17.58 4.38 -52.51
N LYS A 976 17.54 3.12 -52.96
CA LYS A 976 16.57 2.11 -52.49
C LYS A 976 16.87 1.61 -51.08
N LEU A 977 18.15 1.55 -50.69
CA LEU A 977 18.55 1.18 -49.33
C LEU A 977 18.16 2.27 -48.32
N VAL A 978 18.33 3.54 -48.70
CA VAL A 978 17.86 4.70 -47.93
C VAL A 978 16.33 4.67 -47.81
N GLU A 979 15.60 4.40 -48.89
CA GLU A 979 14.14 4.29 -48.87
C GLU A 979 13.63 3.18 -47.93
N HIS A 980 14.29 2.01 -47.92
CA HIS A 980 13.96 0.92 -46.99
C HIS A 980 14.37 1.21 -45.55
N ALA A 981 15.48 1.93 -45.33
CA ALA A 981 15.89 2.40 -44.02
C ALA A 981 14.90 3.42 -43.44
N ASP A 982 14.38 4.33 -44.28
CA ASP A 982 13.34 5.28 -43.91
C ASP A 982 12.00 4.59 -43.62
N ALA A 983 11.58 3.61 -44.45
CA ALA A 983 10.41 2.78 -44.19
C ALA A 983 10.52 2.00 -42.87
N LEU A 984 11.72 1.49 -42.54
CA LEU A 984 12.01 0.83 -41.27
C LEU A 984 11.95 1.83 -40.10
N ARG A 985 12.46 3.05 -40.27
CA ARG A 985 12.35 4.12 -39.26
C ARG A 985 10.90 4.52 -39.02
N GLU A 986 10.10 4.66 -40.08
CA GLU A 986 8.67 4.95 -40.01
C GLU A 986 7.85 3.81 -39.38
N SER A 987 8.31 2.57 -39.49
CA SER A 987 7.65 1.42 -38.86
C SER A 987 7.70 1.47 -37.32
N MET A 988 8.67 2.18 -36.74
CA MET A 988 8.83 2.33 -35.29
C MET A 988 7.76 3.23 -34.67
N ARG A 989 7.58 3.11 -33.35
CA ARG A 989 6.68 4.00 -32.59
C ARG A 989 7.25 5.42 -32.59
N PRO A 990 6.49 6.46 -32.93
CA PRO A 990 6.96 7.85 -32.94
C PRO A 990 7.06 8.44 -31.52
N ILE A 991 7.91 7.84 -30.67
CA ILE A 991 8.04 8.18 -29.26
C ILE A 991 8.58 9.61 -29.09
N GLY A 992 9.62 9.98 -29.86
CA GLY A 992 10.23 11.31 -29.77
C GLY A 992 9.24 12.44 -30.07
N ALA A 993 8.50 12.33 -31.18
CA ALA A 993 7.46 13.30 -31.54
C ALA A 993 6.33 13.37 -30.50
N THR A 994 5.94 12.23 -29.94
CA THR A 994 4.91 12.16 -28.89
C THR A 994 5.39 12.81 -27.59
N LEU A 995 6.64 12.56 -27.16
CA LEU A 995 7.21 13.15 -25.96
C LEU A 995 7.36 14.67 -26.09
N ALA A 996 7.77 15.15 -27.28
CA ALA A 996 7.79 16.58 -27.56
C ALA A 996 6.40 17.21 -27.41
N CYS A 997 5.34 16.54 -27.89
CA CYS A 997 3.96 17.00 -27.69
C CYS A 997 3.59 17.04 -26.19
N VAL A 998 3.96 16.02 -25.41
CA VAL A 998 3.72 15.99 -23.95
C VAL A 998 4.41 17.18 -23.27
N ILE A 999 5.68 17.42 -23.56
CA ILE A 999 6.44 18.57 -23.01
C ILE A 999 5.76 19.89 -23.37
N SER A 1000 5.35 20.06 -24.63
CA SER A 1000 4.61 21.26 -25.08
C SER A 1000 3.31 21.47 -24.31
N THR A 1001 2.53 20.40 -24.04
CA THR A 1001 1.30 20.53 -23.25
C THR A 1001 1.56 20.94 -21.80
N ILE A 1002 2.67 20.52 -21.21
CA ILE A 1002 3.08 20.94 -19.86
C ILE A 1002 3.49 22.41 -19.86
N LEU A 1003 4.26 22.86 -20.86
CA LEU A 1003 4.63 24.28 -21.02
C LEU A 1003 3.40 25.17 -21.16
N VAL A 1004 2.37 24.72 -21.90
CA VAL A 1004 1.07 25.41 -21.98
C VAL A 1004 0.38 25.45 -20.62
N GLY A 1005 0.44 24.38 -19.84
CA GLY A 1005 -0.08 24.36 -18.47
C GLY A 1005 0.61 25.37 -17.55
N VAL A 1006 1.93 25.51 -17.65
CA VAL A 1006 2.71 26.54 -16.93
C VAL A 1006 2.34 27.95 -17.40
N ALA A 1007 2.20 28.15 -18.72
CA ALA A 1007 1.73 29.43 -19.26
C ALA A 1007 0.31 29.78 -18.81
N ALA A 1008 -0.58 28.79 -18.67
CA ALA A 1008 -1.92 28.97 -18.14
C ALA A 1008 -1.91 29.34 -16.65
N LEU A 1009 -0.98 28.78 -15.86
CA LEU A 1009 -0.80 29.16 -14.47
C LEU A 1009 -0.30 30.61 -14.34
N TYR A 1010 0.65 31.04 -15.17
CA TYR A 1010 1.16 32.42 -15.18
C TYR A 1010 0.06 33.43 -15.54
N ASN A 1011 -0.83 33.08 -16.48
CA ASN A 1011 -1.93 33.93 -16.97
C ASN A 1011 -3.30 33.59 -16.38
N CYS A 1012 -3.34 32.94 -15.20
CA CYS A 1012 -4.58 32.38 -14.65
C CYS A 1012 -5.68 33.42 -14.38
N GLU A 1013 -5.34 34.65 -14.00
CA GLU A 1013 -6.31 35.73 -13.77
C GLU A 1013 -7.10 36.09 -15.03
N VAL A 1014 -6.41 36.31 -16.14
CA VAL A 1014 -7.02 36.64 -17.44
C VAL A 1014 -7.86 35.46 -17.94
N LEU A 1015 -7.39 34.23 -17.69
CA LEU A 1015 -8.02 33.01 -18.17
C LEU A 1015 -9.32 32.66 -17.42
N PHE A 1016 -9.36 32.85 -16.10
CA PHE A 1016 -10.42 32.29 -15.25
C PHE A 1016 -11.37 33.32 -14.62
N LEU A 1017 -10.98 34.60 -14.45
CA LEU A 1017 -11.85 35.62 -13.86
C LEU A 1017 -12.68 36.36 -14.91
N GLU A 1018 -13.96 36.61 -14.64
CA GLU A 1018 -14.78 37.53 -15.46
C GLU A 1018 -14.40 38.98 -15.16
N THR A 1019 -13.92 39.71 -16.17
CA THR A 1019 -13.68 41.15 -16.06
C THR A 1019 -14.99 41.91 -16.18
N GLY A 1020 -15.64 42.22 -15.06
CA GLY A 1020 -16.85 43.07 -15.01
C GLY A 1020 -16.59 44.57 -15.23
N GLY A 1021 -15.59 44.94 -16.04
CA GLY A 1021 -15.16 46.33 -16.25
C GLY A 1021 -15.46 46.84 -17.66
N THR A 1022 -16.04 48.03 -17.73
CA THR A 1022 -16.40 48.84 -18.93
C THR A 1022 -15.23 49.25 -19.84
N HIS A 1023 -14.04 48.63 -19.72
CA HIS A 1023 -12.89 48.87 -20.57
C HIS A 1023 -12.85 47.86 -21.73
N THR A 1024 -13.40 48.27 -22.88
CA THR A 1024 -13.51 47.49 -24.11
C THR A 1024 -12.18 46.84 -24.56
N LYS A 1025 -11.02 47.50 -24.40
CA LYS A 1025 -9.71 46.93 -24.76
C LYS A 1025 -9.34 45.67 -23.95
N ARG A 1026 -9.58 45.66 -22.64
CA ARG A 1026 -9.21 44.54 -21.75
C ARG A 1026 -10.08 43.31 -22.01
N ALA A 1027 -11.33 43.52 -22.42
CA ALA A 1027 -12.25 42.45 -22.81
C ALA A 1027 -11.80 41.74 -24.10
N TYR A 1028 -11.31 42.49 -25.11
CA TYR A 1028 -10.76 41.90 -26.34
C TYR A 1028 -9.52 41.03 -26.04
N ASP A 1029 -8.61 41.51 -25.19
CA ASP A 1029 -7.42 40.75 -24.80
C ASP A 1029 -7.80 39.45 -24.06
N VAL A 1030 -8.74 39.52 -23.12
CA VAL A 1030 -9.24 38.34 -22.38
C VAL A 1030 -9.85 37.30 -23.32
N VAL A 1031 -10.72 37.73 -24.25
CA VAL A 1031 -11.32 36.83 -25.25
C VAL A 1031 -10.26 36.24 -26.16
N LEU A 1032 -9.26 37.04 -26.59
CA LEU A 1032 -8.15 36.58 -27.40
C LEU A 1032 -7.32 35.52 -26.67
N TYR A 1033 -6.88 35.77 -25.43
CA TYR A 1033 -6.11 34.83 -24.63
C TYR A 1033 -6.87 33.51 -24.43
N ARG A 1034 -8.13 33.55 -24.01
CA ARG A 1034 -8.96 32.34 -23.84
C ARG A 1034 -9.10 31.55 -25.14
N THR A 1035 -9.35 32.25 -26.25
CA THR A 1035 -9.45 31.64 -27.57
C THR A 1035 -8.15 30.96 -27.98
N VAL A 1036 -6.99 31.60 -27.74
CA VAL A 1036 -5.67 31.03 -28.03
C VAL A 1036 -5.45 29.72 -27.29
N PHE A 1037 -5.77 29.64 -25.99
CA PHE A 1037 -5.60 28.41 -25.21
C PHE A 1037 -6.55 27.28 -25.66
N ILE A 1038 -7.80 27.60 -26.01
CA ILE A 1038 -8.78 26.62 -26.51
C ILE A 1038 -8.41 26.10 -27.91
N VAL A 1039 -7.88 26.97 -28.77
CA VAL A 1039 -7.53 26.67 -30.16
C VAL A 1039 -6.13 26.07 -30.31
N PHE A 1040 -5.24 26.26 -29.32
CA PHE A 1040 -3.90 25.66 -29.28
C PHE A 1040 -3.83 24.18 -29.68
N PRO A 1041 -4.64 23.25 -29.10
CA PRO A 1041 -4.61 21.84 -29.49
C PRO A 1041 -5.02 21.61 -30.96
N ILE A 1042 -5.90 22.45 -31.52
CA ILE A 1042 -6.33 22.39 -32.92
C ILE A 1042 -5.20 22.83 -33.85
N VAL A 1043 -4.56 23.96 -33.55
CA VAL A 1043 -3.42 24.48 -34.33
C VAL A 1043 -2.23 23.54 -34.24
N GLY A 1044 -1.89 23.06 -33.04
CA GLY A 1044 -0.81 22.10 -32.83
C GLY A 1044 -1.04 20.80 -33.60
N ALA A 1045 -2.27 20.26 -33.59
CA ALA A 1045 -2.62 19.09 -34.38
C ALA A 1045 -2.59 19.37 -35.90
N GLY A 1046 -3.01 20.57 -36.33
CA GLY A 1046 -2.96 21.01 -37.73
C GLY A 1046 -1.54 21.10 -38.28
N ILE A 1047 -0.61 21.70 -37.52
CA ILE A 1047 0.82 21.77 -37.87
C ILE A 1047 1.44 20.37 -37.93
N LEU A 1048 1.11 19.50 -36.98
CA LEU A 1048 1.61 18.12 -37.00
C LEU A 1048 1.06 17.33 -38.20
N ARG A 1049 -0.21 17.57 -38.56
CA ARG A 1049 -0.87 16.93 -39.70
C ARG A 1049 -0.35 17.45 -41.05
N SER A 1050 0.10 18.71 -41.15
CA SER A 1050 0.71 19.24 -42.37
C SER A 1050 2.15 18.76 -42.59
N ARG A 1051 2.86 18.44 -41.50
CA ARG A 1051 4.26 17.95 -41.54
C ARG A 1051 4.41 16.43 -41.52
N CYS A 1052 3.33 15.66 -41.37
CA CYS A 1052 3.39 14.20 -41.26
C CYS A 1052 2.35 13.52 -42.14
N THR A 1053 2.63 12.28 -42.56
CA THR A 1053 1.65 11.46 -43.27
C THR A 1053 0.45 11.16 -42.35
N ARG A 1054 -0.74 11.00 -42.93
CA ARG A 1054 -1.99 10.72 -42.18
C ARG A 1054 -1.87 9.51 -41.25
N ASN A 1055 -1.12 8.49 -41.65
CA ASN A 1055 -0.87 7.30 -40.85
C ASN A 1055 0.11 7.54 -39.70
N HIS A 1056 1.11 8.42 -39.89
CA HIS A 1056 2.06 8.79 -38.84
C HIS A 1056 1.37 9.66 -37.77
N ALA A 1057 0.56 10.64 -38.20
CA ALA A 1057 -0.25 11.47 -37.31
C ALA A 1057 -1.19 10.63 -36.42
N ARG A 1058 -1.92 9.65 -36.99
CA ARG A 1058 -2.80 8.74 -36.23
C ARG A 1058 -2.08 7.94 -35.15
N ARG A 1059 -0.83 7.54 -35.39
CA ARG A 1059 -0.01 6.79 -34.43
C ARG A 1059 0.51 7.68 -33.31
N ILE A 1060 0.95 8.90 -33.64
CA ILE A 1060 1.27 9.92 -32.64
C ILE A 1060 0.05 10.15 -31.74
N GLY A 1061 -1.14 10.35 -32.32
CA GLY A 1061 -2.36 10.56 -31.55
C GLY A 1061 -2.72 9.39 -30.63
N SER A 1062 -2.56 8.15 -31.09
CA SER A 1062 -2.81 6.95 -30.28
C SER A 1062 -1.81 6.79 -29.12
N LEU A 1063 -0.53 7.11 -29.34
CA LEU A 1063 0.48 7.13 -28.28
C LEU A 1063 0.27 8.28 -27.30
N LEU A 1064 -0.16 9.45 -27.77
CA LEU A 1064 -0.46 10.61 -26.93
C LEU A 1064 -1.58 10.30 -25.93
N LEU A 1065 -2.64 9.60 -26.37
CA LEU A 1065 -3.67 9.09 -25.46
C LEU A 1065 -3.11 8.07 -24.46
N ALA A 1066 -2.18 7.19 -24.88
CA ALA A 1066 -1.55 6.23 -23.99
C ALA A 1066 -0.75 6.93 -22.87
N PHE A 1067 0.05 7.94 -23.22
CA PHE A 1067 0.77 8.77 -22.26
C PHE A 1067 -0.17 9.54 -21.33
N ALA A 1068 -1.25 10.11 -21.85
CA ALA A 1068 -2.25 10.81 -21.05
C ALA A 1068 -2.90 9.91 -19.98
N TYR A 1069 -3.22 8.65 -20.33
CA TYR A 1069 -3.69 7.66 -19.35
C TYR A 1069 -2.66 7.32 -18.27
N LEU A 1070 -1.40 7.13 -18.65
CA LEU A 1070 -0.32 6.82 -17.71
C LEU A 1070 -0.03 8.00 -16.77
N GLN A 1071 0.00 9.21 -17.33
CA GLN A 1071 0.18 10.45 -16.57
C GLN A 1071 -1.00 10.66 -15.59
N ALA A 1072 -2.24 10.41 -16.03
CA ALA A 1072 -3.41 10.47 -15.16
C ALA A 1072 -3.37 9.44 -14.02
N GLY A 1073 -3.01 8.18 -14.33
CA GLY A 1073 -2.87 7.13 -13.31
C GLY A 1073 -1.83 7.47 -12.24
N MET A 1074 -0.66 7.97 -12.67
CA MET A 1074 0.41 8.43 -11.78
C MET A 1074 -0.02 9.64 -10.93
N LEU A 1075 -0.65 10.64 -11.55
CA LEU A 1075 -1.12 11.84 -10.85
C LEU A 1075 -2.10 11.49 -9.73
N VAL A 1076 -3.09 10.63 -10.02
CA VAL A 1076 -4.10 10.21 -9.05
C VAL A 1076 -3.46 9.43 -7.90
N ALA A 1077 -2.49 8.56 -8.18
CA ALA A 1077 -1.80 7.80 -7.15
C ALA A 1077 -1.07 8.72 -6.15
N ILE A 1078 -0.30 9.69 -6.66
CA ILE A 1078 0.45 10.64 -5.81
C ILE A 1078 -0.52 11.55 -5.07
N LEU A 1079 -1.49 12.14 -5.77
CA LEU A 1079 -2.41 13.11 -5.19
C LEU A 1079 -3.35 12.48 -4.17
N SER A 1080 -3.67 11.18 -4.27
CA SER A 1080 -4.57 10.51 -3.32
C SER A 1080 -4.07 10.50 -1.87
N VAL A 1081 -2.75 10.61 -1.66
CA VAL A 1081 -2.12 10.67 -0.34
C VAL A 1081 -2.10 12.09 0.21
N LEU A 1082 -2.06 13.10 -0.67
CA LEU A 1082 -1.98 14.52 -0.29
C LEU A 1082 -3.37 15.15 -0.16
N ASN A 1083 -4.23 14.90 -1.14
CA ASN A 1083 -5.58 15.42 -1.23
C ASN A 1083 -6.48 14.39 -1.94
N PHE A 1084 -7.04 13.50 -1.13
CA PHE A 1084 -7.94 12.43 -1.56
C PHE A 1084 -9.11 12.93 -2.43
N ALA A 1085 -9.70 14.06 -2.05
CA ALA A 1085 -10.87 14.64 -2.68
C ALA A 1085 -10.55 15.10 -4.11
N LEU A 1086 -9.48 15.89 -4.26
CA LEU A 1086 -9.01 16.37 -5.55
C LEU A 1086 -8.55 15.21 -6.45
N ALA A 1087 -7.85 14.21 -5.91
CA ALA A 1087 -7.44 13.03 -6.66
C ALA A 1087 -8.63 12.26 -7.25
N THR A 1088 -9.68 12.06 -6.46
CA THR A 1088 -10.89 11.33 -6.88
C THR A 1088 -11.64 12.09 -7.98
N LEU A 1089 -11.81 13.40 -7.83
CA LEU A 1089 -12.45 14.24 -8.86
C LEU A 1089 -11.66 14.23 -10.17
N LEU A 1090 -10.35 14.48 -10.11
CA LEU A 1090 -9.50 14.49 -11.29
C LEU A 1090 -9.45 13.12 -11.98
N ALA A 1091 -9.48 12.03 -11.22
CA ALA A 1091 -9.54 10.68 -11.77
C ALA A 1091 -10.82 10.44 -12.59
N LEU A 1092 -11.98 10.83 -12.06
CA LEU A 1092 -13.28 10.70 -12.74
C LEU A 1092 -13.33 11.54 -14.01
N LEU A 1093 -12.90 12.81 -13.92
CA LEU A 1093 -12.89 13.72 -15.06
C LEU A 1093 -11.89 13.27 -16.15
N ALA A 1094 -10.67 12.89 -15.76
CA ALA A 1094 -9.67 12.39 -16.70
C ALA A 1094 -10.09 11.06 -17.35
N TYR A 1095 -10.68 10.14 -16.58
CA TYR A 1095 -11.20 8.89 -17.12
C TYR A 1095 -12.30 9.15 -18.15
N ALA A 1096 -13.27 10.01 -17.84
CA ALA A 1096 -14.36 10.36 -18.75
C ALA A 1096 -13.82 10.98 -20.04
N ALA A 1097 -12.95 11.99 -19.94
CA ALA A 1097 -12.34 12.66 -21.08
C ALA A 1097 -11.55 11.70 -21.98
N LEU A 1098 -10.68 10.88 -21.38
CA LEU A 1098 -9.85 9.94 -22.14
C LEU A 1098 -10.69 8.81 -22.76
N ARG A 1099 -11.74 8.34 -22.07
CA ARG A 1099 -12.62 7.28 -22.59
C ARG A 1099 -13.40 7.75 -23.82
N ILE A 1100 -13.85 9.00 -23.85
CA ILE A 1100 -14.45 9.64 -25.02
C ILE A 1100 -13.45 9.65 -26.18
N GLY A 1101 -12.18 9.93 -25.90
CA GLY A 1101 -11.12 9.97 -26.92
C GLY A 1101 -10.69 8.60 -27.48
N VAL A 1102 -10.80 7.51 -26.72
CA VAL A 1102 -10.35 6.18 -27.16
C VAL A 1102 -11.31 5.48 -28.11
N LYS A 1103 -12.64 5.58 -27.91
CA LYS A 1103 -13.65 4.77 -28.61
C LYS A 1103 -13.39 4.79 -30.13
N THR A 1104 -12.84 3.71 -30.69
CA THR A 1104 -12.71 3.52 -32.13
C THR A 1104 -14.08 3.15 -32.72
N PRO A 1105 -14.46 3.64 -33.91
CA PRO A 1105 -15.49 2.98 -34.68
C PRO A 1105 -14.93 1.63 -35.14
N SER A 1106 -15.38 0.52 -34.54
CA SER A 1106 -15.15 -0.84 -35.07
C SER A 1106 -16.54 -1.42 -35.38
N LEU A 1107 -17.02 -1.33 -36.62
CA LEU A 1107 -16.86 -2.25 -37.77
C LEU A 1107 -17.75 -3.51 -37.71
N SER A 1108 -18.63 -3.62 -38.72
CA SER A 1108 -19.26 -4.82 -39.35
C SER A 1108 -20.19 -5.75 -38.54
N SER A 1109 -21.50 -5.67 -38.83
CA SER A 1109 -22.35 -6.81 -39.27
C SER A 1109 -23.87 -6.52 -39.29
N LEU A 1110 -24.34 -5.29 -39.05
CA LEU A 1110 -25.73 -4.91 -39.33
C LEU A 1110 -25.74 -3.59 -40.13
N GLN A 1111 -26.65 -3.53 -41.09
CA GLN A 1111 -26.76 -2.59 -42.22
C GLN A 1111 -26.31 -1.13 -41.96
N PRO A 1112 -25.78 -0.43 -42.99
CA PRO A 1112 -25.38 0.96 -42.86
C PRO A 1112 -26.62 1.85 -42.72
N ILE A 1113 -26.95 2.22 -41.48
CA ILE A 1113 -27.78 3.40 -41.22
C ILE A 1113 -26.88 4.62 -41.43
N PRO A 1114 -27.27 5.61 -42.25
CA PRO A 1114 -26.43 6.77 -42.55
C PRO A 1114 -26.48 7.77 -41.39
N PHE A 1115 -25.68 7.55 -40.34
CA PHE A 1115 -25.45 8.54 -39.29
C PHE A 1115 -23.94 8.78 -39.11
N SER A 1116 -23.35 9.52 -40.04
CA SER A 1116 -21.92 9.93 -40.01
C SER A 1116 -21.63 11.09 -39.05
N TRP A 1117 -22.63 11.61 -38.33
CA TRP A 1117 -22.53 12.88 -37.60
C TRP A 1117 -21.88 12.70 -36.21
N LEU A 1118 -21.94 11.49 -35.63
CA LEU A 1118 -21.39 11.19 -34.30
C LEU A 1118 -19.86 11.18 -34.22
N GLY A 1119 -19.16 11.00 -35.35
CA GLY A 1119 -17.70 11.06 -35.40
C GLY A 1119 -17.15 12.48 -35.24
N SER A 1120 -17.89 13.48 -35.74
CA SER A 1120 -17.53 14.91 -35.71
C SER A 1120 -17.74 15.55 -34.33
N LEU A 1121 -18.61 14.98 -33.48
CA LEU A 1121 -18.96 15.51 -32.15
C LEU A 1121 -17.97 15.16 -31.03
N ARG A 1122 -16.97 14.29 -31.28
CA ARG A 1122 -16.07 13.78 -30.22
C ARG A 1122 -14.99 14.75 -29.76
N GLY A 1123 -14.38 15.48 -30.70
CA GLY A 1123 -13.46 16.58 -30.40
C GLY A 1123 -14.13 17.64 -29.51
N PRO A 1124 -15.29 18.19 -29.91
CA PRO A 1124 -16.08 19.12 -29.11
C PRO A 1124 -16.45 18.58 -27.71
N SER A 1125 -16.72 17.27 -27.59
CA SER A 1125 -17.07 16.66 -26.30
C SER A 1125 -15.92 16.66 -25.29
N ILE A 1126 -14.66 16.56 -25.73
CA ILE A 1126 -13.48 16.63 -24.84
C ILE A 1126 -13.16 18.08 -24.48
N VAL A 1127 -13.53 19.04 -25.34
CA VAL A 1127 -13.37 20.48 -25.06
C VAL A 1127 -14.19 20.89 -23.83
N LEU A 1128 -15.30 20.21 -23.52
CA LEU A 1128 -16.07 20.42 -22.28
C LEU A 1128 -15.27 20.12 -20.98
N PHE A 1129 -14.24 19.28 -21.06
CA PHE A 1129 -13.36 18.96 -19.92
C PHE A 1129 -12.16 19.91 -19.82
N HIS A 1130 -12.02 20.86 -20.75
CA HIS A 1130 -10.98 21.87 -20.68
C HIS A 1130 -11.32 22.88 -19.56
N PRO A 1131 -10.46 23.11 -18.55
CA PRO A 1131 -10.75 23.99 -17.43
C PRO A 1131 -11.31 25.37 -17.82
N VAL A 1132 -10.70 26.04 -18.81
CA VAL A 1132 -11.16 27.37 -19.30
C VAL A 1132 -12.55 27.33 -19.94
N VAL A 1133 -12.91 26.20 -20.57
CA VAL A 1133 -14.23 26.03 -21.20
C VAL A 1133 -15.25 25.62 -20.17
N ALA A 1134 -14.87 24.74 -19.23
CA ALA A 1134 -15.68 24.37 -18.10
C ALA A 1134 -16.07 25.61 -17.29
N THR A 1135 -15.13 26.53 -17.00
CA THR A 1135 -15.45 27.79 -16.32
C THR A 1135 -16.36 28.68 -17.16
N TRP A 1136 -16.22 28.70 -18.49
CA TRP A 1136 -17.07 29.51 -19.38
C TRP A 1136 -18.51 28.97 -19.51
N ILE A 1137 -18.69 27.64 -19.58
CA ILE A 1137 -20.00 26.98 -19.74
C ILE A 1137 -20.71 26.82 -18.39
N ILE A 1138 -19.98 26.44 -17.35
CA ILE A 1138 -20.52 26.16 -16.01
C ILE A 1138 -20.71 27.46 -15.23
N GLY A 1139 -19.85 28.48 -15.43
CA GLY A 1139 -20.01 29.81 -14.84
C GLY A 1139 -21.36 30.48 -15.18
N LEU A 1140 -21.99 30.10 -16.29
CA LEU A 1140 -23.33 30.55 -16.68
C LEU A 1140 -24.49 29.91 -15.87
N LYS A 1141 -24.27 28.85 -15.07
CA LYS A 1141 -25.36 28.11 -14.40
C LYS A 1141 -25.09 27.62 -12.98
N VAL A 1142 -23.84 27.49 -12.56
CA VAL A 1142 -23.48 27.02 -11.21
C VAL A 1142 -22.47 28.03 -10.67
N HIS A 1143 -22.85 28.79 -9.64
CA HIS A 1143 -21.95 29.64 -8.84
C HIS A 1143 -20.89 28.78 -8.14
N LEU A 1144 -19.99 28.15 -8.91
CA LEU A 1144 -18.70 27.75 -8.38
C LEU A 1144 -17.90 29.04 -8.37
N ASP A 1145 -17.66 29.59 -7.19
CA ASP A 1145 -16.98 30.88 -7.04
C ASP A 1145 -15.50 30.73 -7.44
N ILE A 1146 -15.21 30.66 -8.74
CA ILE A 1146 -13.84 30.61 -9.31
C ILE A 1146 -13.02 31.80 -8.80
N GLU A 1147 -13.69 32.91 -8.55
CA GLU A 1147 -13.12 34.07 -7.88
C GLU A 1147 -12.61 33.74 -6.47
N THR A 1148 -13.37 33.00 -5.67
CA THR A 1148 -12.90 32.55 -4.35
C THR A 1148 -11.71 31.60 -4.47
N LEU A 1149 -11.67 30.73 -5.49
CA LEU A 1149 -10.54 29.83 -5.72
C LEU A 1149 -9.26 30.61 -6.07
N MET A 1150 -9.38 31.63 -6.92
CA MET A 1150 -8.26 32.47 -7.35
C MET A 1150 -7.77 33.40 -6.24
N THR A 1151 -8.69 34.01 -5.48
CA THR A 1151 -8.34 34.83 -4.31
C THR A 1151 -7.61 33.99 -3.26
N HIS A 1152 -8.06 32.77 -2.98
CA HIS A 1152 -7.39 31.85 -2.05
C HIS A 1152 -6.02 31.38 -2.56
N TRP A 1153 -5.86 31.15 -3.86
CA TRP A 1153 -4.54 30.87 -4.43
C TRP A 1153 -3.60 32.08 -4.30
N ARG A 1154 -4.08 33.29 -4.62
CA ARG A 1154 -3.25 34.51 -4.60
C ARG A 1154 -2.84 34.91 -3.19
N LEU A 1155 -3.79 34.96 -2.26
CA LEU A 1155 -3.57 35.39 -0.88
C LEU A 1155 -2.98 34.28 -0.02
N PHE A 1156 -3.47 33.06 -0.16
CA PHE A 1156 -3.16 31.95 0.75
C PHE A 1156 -2.39 30.80 0.08
N LYS A 1157 -2.07 30.83 -1.21
CA LYS A 1157 -1.27 29.80 -1.91
C LYS A 1157 -1.89 28.37 -1.91
N SER A 1158 -3.21 28.23 -1.97
CA SER A 1158 -3.90 26.93 -2.09
C SER A 1158 -3.51 26.14 -3.36
N ALA A 1159 -3.24 24.84 -3.25
CA ALA A 1159 -2.65 24.03 -4.32
C ALA A 1159 -3.57 23.70 -5.52
N THR A 1160 -4.89 23.88 -5.39
CA THR A 1160 -5.87 23.48 -6.42
C THR A 1160 -5.60 24.10 -7.80
N VAL A 1161 -5.40 25.42 -7.87
CA VAL A 1161 -5.17 26.13 -9.15
C VAL A 1161 -3.90 25.63 -9.85
N PRO A 1162 -2.73 25.56 -9.19
CA PRO A 1162 -1.53 24.94 -9.76
C PRO A 1162 -1.75 23.51 -10.26
N ILE A 1163 -2.44 22.66 -9.50
CA ILE A 1163 -2.67 21.25 -9.88
C ILE A 1163 -3.56 21.17 -11.13
N VAL A 1164 -4.62 21.97 -11.20
CA VAL A 1164 -5.51 22.00 -12.37
C VAL A 1164 -4.76 22.48 -13.61
N CYS A 1165 -3.93 23.52 -13.51
CA CYS A 1165 -3.20 24.10 -14.63
C CYS A 1165 -2.00 23.25 -15.10
N VAL A 1166 -1.20 22.70 -14.19
CA VAL A 1166 0.08 22.04 -14.51
C VAL A 1166 -0.05 20.52 -14.59
N ALA A 1167 -1.04 19.91 -13.94
CA ALA A 1167 -1.21 18.46 -13.93
C ALA A 1167 -2.41 17.98 -14.75
N TYR A 1168 -3.60 18.56 -14.51
CA TYR A 1168 -4.84 18.11 -15.18
C TYR A 1168 -4.97 18.64 -16.62
N LEU A 1169 -4.77 19.94 -16.83
CA LEU A 1169 -4.90 20.56 -18.16
C LEU A 1169 -4.00 19.90 -19.22
N PRO A 1170 -2.71 19.58 -18.96
CA PRO A 1170 -1.88 18.89 -19.94
C PRO A 1170 -2.44 17.52 -20.37
N ILE A 1171 -3.03 16.75 -19.44
CA ILE A 1171 -3.66 15.46 -19.76
C ILE A 1171 -4.83 15.65 -20.73
N ILE A 1172 -5.65 16.68 -20.50
CA ILE A 1172 -6.79 17.00 -21.37
C ILE A 1172 -6.31 17.51 -22.74
N LEU A 1173 -5.29 18.37 -22.79
CA LEU A 1173 -4.71 18.84 -24.05
C LEU A 1173 -4.11 17.68 -24.85
N GLN A 1174 -3.42 16.75 -24.20
CA GLN A 1174 -2.92 15.51 -24.83
C GLN A 1174 -4.07 14.67 -25.41
N ALA A 1175 -5.17 14.54 -24.67
CA ALA A 1175 -6.36 13.83 -25.16
C ALA A 1175 -6.97 14.51 -26.39
N GLN A 1176 -7.09 15.85 -26.38
CA GLN A 1176 -7.64 16.64 -27.48
C GLN A 1176 -6.78 16.53 -28.75
N VAL A 1177 -5.49 16.81 -28.64
CA VAL A 1177 -4.53 16.69 -29.76
C VAL A 1177 -4.56 15.27 -30.31
N GLY A 1178 -4.56 14.26 -29.44
CA GLY A 1178 -4.51 12.87 -29.89
C GLY A 1178 -5.79 12.41 -30.60
N VAL A 1179 -6.96 12.94 -30.23
CA VAL A 1179 -8.22 12.69 -30.94
C VAL A 1179 -8.26 13.37 -32.29
N ILE A 1180 -7.80 14.63 -32.38
CA ILE A 1180 -7.74 15.38 -33.65
C ILE A 1180 -6.78 14.70 -34.63
N LEU A 1181 -5.64 14.20 -34.16
CA LEU A 1181 -4.68 13.46 -34.99
C LEU A 1181 -5.20 12.08 -35.43
N ARG A 1182 -6.16 11.50 -34.71
CA ARG A 1182 -6.76 10.19 -35.03
C ARG A 1182 -7.82 10.25 -36.14
N GLY A 1183 -8.58 11.35 -36.24
CA GLY A 1183 -9.61 11.57 -37.29
C GLY A 1183 -9.00 11.82 -38.67
#